data_AF-A0A9W3EZP8-F1
#
_entry.id   AF-A0A9W3EZP8-F1
#
_cell.length_a   1.000
_cell.length_b   1.000
_cell.length_c   1.000
_cell.angle_alpha   90.00
_cell.angle_beta   90.00
_cell.angle_gamma   90.00
#
_symmetry.space_group_name_H-M   'P 1'
#
loop_
_entity.id
_entity.type
_entity.pdbx_description
1 polymer ?
#
loop_
_entity_poly.entity_id
_entity_poly.type
_entity_poly.pdbx_seq_one_letter_code
_entity_poly.pdbx_strand_id
1 'polypeptide(L)'
;MDSAAKDKMQPTIPPGSSCPGPEWPEQERAEQLARGAALKWASGIFYRPEQLARLGQYRSREVQRTCSLEARIKSVVQSYLEGVKTGVRQLAWALEAMQGAREALSQAHGLLRGMAEAAQTLEPVREQVVQHKQLWALSQLLPRLRAVPAAVAHTQTLIDAQRLLEAYVSLRELEQLQEETWAPLGGLELPVFEGLGPLAEALGQAVEAAAGAAGRLAREDPALLVAAVRVAEVDAGRTTSLEQAPRDWRQRCLRALQEGLERIHFGTLPQPGPGALAEWLEALRVALPAELATAEALVAPCCPPHYKVVQLWAHTLHSSLRRCLQQLLERPELGAADTFTLLQWALHVYLGPEMMGSLELGPEADVSHLEPLLTLENVEQLEATFVAKVQASVTQWLQKVLDGEAAEWGREQEPDTDPSGFYHSPMPAIVLQILEENIRVASMVSESLQQRVHDMALSELSAFLRSFSDALIRFSRDHLRGEAMVPHYVPYLLATLNHQSALSSSLSVLQPDWVAPGALAPVEAALDELQRRICRLVLEALLLELQPLFAALPSRQWLSSPELLEGVCERTARFCQDFRHVRNPAVQLLLAEAERTVVLQYLRALMQGRLVCRGADERTQAAERLRQDAAQLRELFLGLVRTRWARRWAGVSVVG
;
A
#
# COMPACT_ATOMS: atom_id res chain seq x y z
N MET A 1 -35.55 -71.33 47.30
CA MET A 1 -36.08 -71.44 48.67
C MET A 1 -37.20 -70.41 48.80
N ASP A 2 -38.32 -70.90 49.30
CA ASP A 2 -39.51 -70.22 49.84
C ASP A 2 -40.40 -69.34 48.94
N SER A 3 -41.45 -70.02 48.49
CA SER A 3 -42.84 -69.58 48.31
C SER A 3 -43.34 -68.65 49.43
N ALA A 4 -43.97 -67.53 49.08
CA ALA A 4 -45.25 -67.07 49.65
C ALA A 4 -45.73 -65.75 49.02
N ALA A 5 -47.06 -65.56 49.06
CA ALA A 5 -47.80 -64.32 48.82
C ALA A 5 -48.25 -63.99 47.37
N LYS A 6 -49.09 -64.87 46.81
CA LYS A 6 -50.32 -64.43 46.12
C LYS A 6 -51.42 -64.43 47.18
N ASP A 7 -52.03 -63.28 47.48
CA ASP A 7 -53.48 -63.04 47.36
C ASP A 7 -53.90 -61.69 47.99
N LYS A 8 -55.06 -61.20 47.55
CA LYS A 8 -55.84 -60.03 48.02
C LYS A 8 -55.57 -58.70 47.33
N MET A 9 -56.41 -58.35 46.35
CA MET A 9 -57.42 -57.30 46.55
C MET A 9 -58.45 -57.32 45.40
N GLN A 10 -59.64 -57.85 45.66
CA GLN A 10 -60.85 -57.44 44.93
C GLN A 10 -61.44 -56.22 45.64
N PRO A 11 -61.88 -55.16 44.95
CA PRO A 11 -62.77 -54.17 45.52
C PRO A 11 -64.23 -54.58 45.31
N THR A 12 -64.90 -54.84 46.43
CA THR A 12 -66.34 -54.99 46.59
C THR A 12 -67.04 -53.64 46.36
N ILE A 13 -68.05 -53.60 45.49
CA ILE A 13 -68.94 -52.43 45.30
C ILE A 13 -70.05 -52.48 46.38
N PRO A 14 -70.29 -51.44 47.18
CA PRO A 14 -71.49 -51.34 48.01
C PRO A 14 -72.68 -50.79 47.19
N PRO A 15 -73.91 -51.30 47.41
CA PRO A 15 -75.11 -50.85 46.71
C PRO A 15 -75.73 -49.63 47.42
N GLY A 16 -76.26 -48.71 46.62
CA GLY A 16 -77.30 -47.77 47.05
C GLY A 16 -76.87 -46.64 47.99
N SER A 17 -76.44 -45.52 47.42
CA SER A 17 -76.74 -44.21 48.00
C SER A 17 -77.48 -43.39 46.94
N SER A 18 -78.80 -43.35 47.09
CA SER A 18 -79.65 -42.30 46.55
C SER A 18 -79.20 -40.97 47.17
N CYS A 19 -78.19 -40.35 46.58
CA CYS A 19 -77.91 -38.94 46.82
C CYS A 19 -78.99 -38.14 46.08
N PRO A 20 -79.74 -37.24 46.74
CA PRO A 20 -80.40 -36.17 46.02
C PRO A 20 -79.26 -35.44 45.28
N GLY A 21 -79.33 -35.40 43.95
CA GLY A 21 -78.31 -34.70 43.17
C GLY A 21 -78.16 -33.28 43.71
N PRO A 22 -76.92 -32.76 43.86
CA PRO A 22 -76.71 -31.42 44.37
C PRO A 22 -77.50 -30.48 43.47
N GLU A 23 -78.44 -29.71 44.03
CA GLU A 23 -79.06 -28.62 43.28
C GLU A 23 -77.91 -27.68 42.90
N TRP A 24 -77.55 -27.64 41.63
CA TRP A 24 -76.43 -26.83 41.16
C TRP A 24 -76.82 -25.37 41.42
N PRO A 25 -76.17 -24.66 42.36
CA PRO A 25 -76.55 -23.29 42.68
C PRO A 25 -76.38 -22.35 41.47
N GLU A 26 -75.52 -22.75 40.52
CA GLU A 26 -75.35 -22.09 39.23
C GLU A 26 -76.50 -22.36 38.25
N GLN A 27 -77.09 -23.57 38.27
CA GLN A 27 -78.27 -23.89 37.48
C GLN A 27 -79.48 -23.08 37.96
N GLU A 28 -79.66 -22.99 39.28
CA GLU A 28 -80.75 -22.21 39.88
C GLU A 28 -80.58 -20.70 39.60
N ARG A 29 -79.36 -20.16 39.71
CA ARG A 29 -79.04 -18.77 39.30
C ARG A 29 -79.25 -18.53 37.81
N ALA A 30 -78.82 -19.44 36.95
CA ALA A 30 -78.99 -19.33 35.51
C ALA A 30 -80.47 -19.39 35.11
N GLU A 31 -81.26 -20.24 35.78
CA GLU A 31 -82.70 -20.34 35.56
C GLU A 31 -83.43 -19.06 36.02
N GLN A 32 -83.06 -18.50 37.16
CA GLN A 32 -83.59 -17.20 37.64
C GLN A 32 -83.24 -16.04 36.70
N LEU A 33 -81.99 -15.96 36.21
CA LEU A 33 -81.57 -14.96 35.22
C LEU A 33 -82.28 -15.14 33.87
N ALA A 34 -82.41 -16.37 33.39
CA ALA A 34 -83.12 -16.69 32.15
C ALA A 34 -84.61 -16.35 32.25
N ARG A 35 -85.27 -16.66 33.39
CA ARG A 35 -86.66 -16.27 33.66
C ARG A 35 -86.81 -14.75 33.71
N GLY A 36 -85.91 -14.03 34.38
CA GLY A 36 -85.93 -12.57 34.44
C GLY A 36 -85.75 -11.90 33.06
N ALA A 37 -84.86 -12.41 32.23
CA ALA A 37 -84.65 -11.94 30.86
C ALA A 37 -85.84 -12.27 29.95
N ALA A 38 -86.40 -13.48 30.06
CA ALA A 38 -87.58 -13.89 29.32
C ALA A 38 -88.81 -13.02 29.68
N LEU A 39 -89.00 -12.68 30.96
CA LEU A 39 -90.07 -11.79 31.41
C LEU A 39 -89.92 -10.36 30.87
N LYS A 40 -88.72 -9.78 30.91
CA LYS A 40 -88.44 -8.47 30.29
C LYS A 40 -88.66 -8.45 28.79
N TRP A 41 -88.27 -9.51 28.09
CA TRP A 41 -88.48 -9.64 26.66
C TRP A 41 -89.97 -9.80 26.33
N ALA A 42 -90.69 -10.65 27.08
CA ALA A 42 -92.11 -10.89 26.89
C ALA A 42 -92.96 -9.62 27.14
N SER A 43 -92.64 -8.84 28.18
CA SER A 43 -93.35 -7.58 28.46
C SER A 43 -93.10 -6.51 27.39
N GLY A 44 -91.93 -6.51 26.75
CA GLY A 44 -91.62 -5.60 25.64
C GLY A 44 -92.28 -5.97 24.30
N ILE A 45 -92.58 -7.25 24.07
CA ILE A 45 -93.14 -7.74 22.80
C ILE A 45 -94.66 -7.93 22.84
N PHE A 46 -95.23 -8.28 24.00
CA PHE A 46 -96.66 -8.57 24.17
C PHE A 46 -97.34 -7.51 25.05
N TYR A 47 -97.13 -6.22 24.75
CA TYR A 47 -97.71 -5.12 25.53
C TYR A 47 -99.15 -4.76 25.10
N ARG A 48 -99.64 -5.31 23.98
CA ARG A 48 -101.04 -5.22 23.54
C ARG A 48 -101.62 -6.60 23.20
N PRO A 49 -102.91 -6.85 23.45
CA PRO A 49 -103.50 -8.19 23.30
C PRO A 49 -103.47 -8.72 21.86
N GLU A 50 -103.50 -7.87 20.83
CA GLU A 50 -103.45 -8.33 19.43
C GLU A 50 -102.10 -8.97 19.05
N GLN A 51 -101.02 -8.64 19.78
CA GLN A 51 -99.68 -9.16 19.52
C GLN A 51 -99.49 -10.61 20.01
N LEU A 52 -100.39 -11.11 20.86
CA LEU A 52 -100.40 -12.50 21.34
C LEU A 52 -100.72 -13.51 20.22
N ALA A 53 -101.30 -13.07 19.10
CA ALA A 53 -101.53 -13.94 17.93
C ALA A 53 -100.23 -14.58 17.40
N ARG A 54 -99.07 -13.95 17.62
CA ARG A 54 -97.75 -14.46 17.22
C ARG A 54 -97.07 -15.34 18.28
N LEU A 55 -97.66 -15.50 19.48
CA LEU A 55 -97.08 -16.28 20.57
C LEU A 55 -96.87 -17.76 20.21
N GLY A 56 -97.78 -18.35 19.43
CA GLY A 56 -97.63 -19.72 18.93
C GLY A 56 -96.42 -19.90 18.03
N GLN A 57 -96.11 -18.92 17.18
CA GLN A 57 -94.94 -18.93 16.31
C GLN A 57 -93.64 -18.78 17.13
N TYR A 58 -93.62 -17.90 18.13
CA TYR A 58 -92.47 -17.77 19.03
C TYR A 58 -92.24 -19.01 19.90
N ARG A 59 -93.31 -19.62 20.43
CA ARG A 59 -93.21 -20.87 21.19
C ARG A 59 -92.67 -22.01 20.32
N SER A 60 -93.15 -22.12 19.08
CA SER A 60 -92.63 -23.09 18.11
C SER A 60 -91.14 -22.84 17.82
N ARG A 61 -90.73 -21.59 17.61
CA ARG A 61 -89.33 -21.21 17.40
C ARG A 61 -88.44 -21.55 18.61
N GLU A 62 -88.88 -21.26 19.82
CA GLU A 62 -88.07 -21.52 21.01
C GLU A 62 -87.98 -23.01 21.33
N VAL A 63 -89.06 -23.78 21.12
CA VAL A 63 -89.04 -25.25 21.19
C VAL A 63 -88.07 -25.82 20.15
N GLN A 64 -88.10 -25.29 18.92
CA GLN A 64 -87.17 -25.73 17.88
C GLN A 64 -85.71 -25.38 18.24
N ARG A 65 -85.48 -24.23 18.89
CA ARG A 65 -84.17 -23.81 19.40
C ARG A 65 -83.71 -24.70 20.55
N THR A 66 -84.54 -25.02 21.53
CA THR A 66 -84.17 -25.92 22.64
C THR A 66 -83.92 -27.34 22.13
N CYS A 67 -84.76 -27.87 21.25
CA CYS A 67 -84.49 -29.17 20.60
C CYS A 67 -83.17 -29.16 19.82
N SER A 68 -82.84 -28.06 19.13
CA SER A 68 -81.56 -27.93 18.42
C SER A 68 -80.36 -27.89 19.37
N LEU A 69 -80.48 -27.20 20.51
CA LEU A 69 -79.44 -27.11 21.53
C LEU A 69 -79.25 -28.46 22.24
N GLU A 70 -80.34 -29.14 22.60
CA GLU A 70 -80.29 -30.48 23.18
C GLU A 70 -79.68 -31.49 22.22
N ALA A 71 -80.04 -31.46 20.93
CA ALA A 71 -79.42 -32.31 19.92
C ALA A 71 -77.92 -32.02 19.78
N ARG A 72 -77.51 -30.75 19.82
CA ARG A 72 -76.09 -30.35 19.82
C ARG A 72 -75.37 -30.84 21.06
N ILE A 73 -75.94 -30.66 22.25
CA ILE A 73 -75.34 -31.12 23.51
C ILE A 73 -75.23 -32.64 23.52
N LYS A 74 -76.26 -33.38 23.11
CA LYS A 74 -76.22 -34.84 22.99
C LYS A 74 -75.12 -35.29 22.03
N SER A 75 -75.03 -34.67 20.86
CA SER A 75 -73.97 -34.95 19.88
C SER A 75 -72.57 -34.65 20.44
N VAL A 76 -72.39 -33.50 21.10
CA VAL A 76 -71.10 -33.12 21.71
C VAL A 76 -70.73 -34.09 22.84
N VAL A 77 -71.64 -34.36 23.79
CA VAL A 77 -71.40 -35.30 24.90
C VAL A 77 -71.11 -36.71 24.39
N GLN A 78 -71.84 -37.17 23.37
CA GLN A 78 -71.60 -38.47 22.75
C GLN A 78 -70.23 -38.51 22.06
N SER A 79 -69.83 -37.44 21.36
CA SER A 79 -68.49 -37.34 20.76
C SER A 79 -67.37 -37.32 21.81
N TYR A 80 -67.58 -36.63 22.94
CA TYR A 80 -66.64 -36.62 24.06
C TYR A 80 -66.55 -38.00 24.72
N LEU A 81 -67.67 -38.68 24.97
CA LEU A 81 -67.69 -40.01 25.58
C LEU A 81 -67.04 -41.06 24.67
N GLU A 82 -67.32 -41.02 23.36
CA GLU A 82 -66.63 -41.91 22.40
C GLU A 82 -65.15 -41.56 22.26
N GLY A 83 -64.77 -40.29 22.34
CA GLY A 83 -63.37 -39.85 22.39
C GLY A 83 -62.64 -40.40 23.62
N VAL A 84 -63.23 -40.27 24.82
CA VAL A 84 -62.67 -40.80 26.08
C VAL A 84 -62.59 -42.33 26.04
N LYS A 85 -63.65 -43.00 25.59
CA LYS A 85 -63.69 -44.46 25.46
C LYS A 85 -62.64 -44.98 24.48
N THR A 86 -62.43 -44.28 23.37
CA THR A 86 -61.38 -44.61 22.40
C THR A 86 -59.99 -44.36 23.00
N GLY A 87 -59.80 -43.24 23.70
CA GLY A 87 -58.54 -42.93 24.38
C GLY A 87 -58.17 -43.96 25.46
N VAL A 88 -59.15 -44.39 26.28
CA VAL A 88 -58.94 -45.45 27.29
C VAL A 88 -58.61 -46.79 26.64
N ARG A 89 -59.29 -47.16 25.55
CA ARG A 89 -58.97 -48.39 24.79
C ARG A 89 -57.57 -48.34 24.19
N GLN A 90 -57.18 -47.20 23.61
CA GLN A 90 -55.84 -47.01 23.06
C GLN A 90 -54.76 -47.07 24.16
N LEU A 91 -55.02 -46.49 25.34
CA LEU A 91 -54.14 -46.60 26.50
C LEU A 91 -54.00 -48.05 26.99
N ALA A 92 -55.12 -48.79 27.06
CA ALA A 92 -55.09 -50.19 27.43
C ALA A 92 -54.27 -51.02 26.43
N TRP A 93 -54.48 -50.83 25.12
CA TRP A 93 -53.69 -51.49 24.08
C TRP A 93 -52.21 -51.09 24.10
N ALA A 94 -51.90 -49.82 24.34
CA ALA A 94 -50.52 -49.37 24.46
C ALA A 94 -49.82 -49.99 25.68
N LEU A 95 -50.55 -50.16 26.79
CA LEU A 95 -50.03 -50.77 28.01
C LEU A 95 -49.79 -52.28 27.81
N GLU A 96 -50.72 -53.00 27.17
CA GLU A 96 -50.52 -54.39 26.76
C GLU A 96 -49.35 -54.54 25.77
N ALA A 97 -49.26 -53.66 24.77
CA ALA A 97 -48.16 -53.67 23.80
C ALA A 97 -46.80 -53.38 24.46
N MET A 98 -46.74 -52.46 25.42
CA MET A 98 -45.53 -52.16 26.19
C MET A 98 -45.12 -53.32 27.11
N GLN A 99 -46.10 -54.03 27.70
CA GLN A 99 -45.83 -55.25 28.46
C GLN A 99 -45.30 -56.35 27.56
N GLY A 100 -45.93 -56.58 26.40
CA GLY A 100 -45.45 -57.53 25.39
C GLY A 100 -44.05 -57.19 24.87
N ALA A 101 -43.76 -55.92 24.60
CA ALA A 101 -42.43 -55.47 24.19
C ALA A 101 -41.38 -55.64 25.30
N ARG A 102 -41.76 -55.40 26.56
CA ARG A 102 -40.88 -55.62 27.72
C ARG A 102 -40.58 -57.10 27.94
N GLU A 103 -41.56 -57.97 27.76
CA GLU A 103 -41.38 -59.42 27.82
C GLU A 103 -40.54 -59.93 26.64
N ALA A 104 -40.77 -59.44 25.43
CA ALA A 104 -39.95 -59.76 24.27
C ALA A 104 -38.50 -59.27 24.46
N LEU A 105 -38.30 -58.08 25.01
CA LEU A 105 -36.97 -57.56 25.34
C LEU A 105 -36.29 -58.37 26.45
N SER A 106 -37.00 -58.81 27.48
CA SER A 106 -36.40 -59.64 28.54
C SER A 106 -36.04 -61.03 28.02
N GLN A 107 -36.88 -61.62 27.16
CA GLN A 107 -36.57 -62.86 26.44
C GLN A 107 -35.37 -62.69 25.52
N ALA A 108 -35.32 -61.62 24.72
CA ALA A 108 -34.17 -61.31 23.87
C ALA A 108 -32.89 -61.09 24.71
N HIS A 109 -32.99 -60.41 25.86
CA HIS A 109 -31.86 -60.21 26.75
C HIS A 109 -31.38 -61.53 27.38
N GLY A 110 -32.30 -62.42 27.74
CA GLY A 110 -31.99 -63.78 28.21
C GLY A 110 -31.33 -64.63 27.12
N LEU A 111 -31.85 -64.58 25.89
CA LEU A 111 -31.26 -65.26 24.74
C LEU A 111 -29.88 -64.70 24.39
N LEU A 112 -29.69 -63.38 24.43
CA LEU A 112 -28.39 -62.73 24.21
C LEU A 112 -27.40 -63.07 25.32
N ARG A 113 -27.83 -63.15 26.59
CA ARG A 113 -27.00 -63.62 27.69
C ARG A 113 -26.62 -65.09 27.50
N GLY A 114 -27.58 -65.95 27.13
CA GLY A 114 -27.31 -67.36 26.81
C GLY A 114 -26.38 -67.51 25.61
N MET A 115 -26.50 -66.67 24.58
CA MET A 115 -25.58 -66.59 23.45
C MET A 115 -24.19 -66.06 23.87
N ALA A 116 -24.10 -65.15 24.83
CA ALA A 116 -22.84 -64.66 25.36
C ALA A 116 -22.13 -65.73 26.22
N GLU A 117 -22.88 -66.47 27.04
CA GLU A 117 -22.36 -67.63 27.79
C GLU A 117 -21.94 -68.77 26.85
N ALA A 118 -22.73 -69.03 25.79
CA ALA A 118 -22.36 -69.97 24.73
C ALA A 118 -21.15 -69.47 23.91
N ALA A 119 -21.05 -68.17 23.65
CA ALA A 119 -19.87 -67.58 23.01
C ALA A 119 -18.62 -67.75 23.88
N GLN A 120 -18.72 -67.54 25.19
CA GLN A 120 -17.63 -67.75 26.14
C GLN A 120 -17.19 -69.23 26.22
N THR A 121 -18.13 -70.18 26.20
CA THR A 121 -17.78 -71.60 26.17
C THR A 121 -17.19 -72.05 24.83
N LEU A 122 -17.56 -71.39 23.73
CA LEU A 122 -17.01 -71.61 22.39
C LEU A 122 -15.78 -70.75 22.08
N GLU A 123 -15.37 -69.86 22.99
CA GLU A 123 -14.19 -69.00 22.84
C GLU A 123 -12.92 -69.78 22.47
N PRO A 124 -12.55 -70.89 23.15
CA PRO A 124 -11.38 -71.67 22.74
C PRO A 124 -11.51 -72.26 21.33
N VAL A 125 -12.73 -72.63 20.90
CA VAL A 125 -12.96 -73.14 19.54
C VAL A 125 -12.87 -71.99 18.52
N ARG A 126 -13.37 -70.80 18.85
CA ARG A 126 -13.24 -69.61 18.01
C ARG A 126 -11.79 -69.19 17.86
N GLU A 127 -11.01 -69.19 18.93
CA GLU A 127 -9.57 -68.94 18.92
C GLU A 127 -8.85 -69.95 18.00
N GLN A 128 -9.15 -71.25 18.12
CA GLN A 128 -8.58 -72.27 17.24
C GLN A 128 -9.01 -72.09 15.78
N VAL A 129 -10.24 -71.67 15.50
CA VAL A 129 -10.72 -71.37 14.14
C VAL A 129 -10.05 -70.10 13.58
N VAL A 130 -9.82 -69.08 14.40
CA VAL A 130 -9.08 -67.87 14.02
C VAL A 130 -7.64 -68.23 13.71
N GLN A 131 -6.96 -68.99 14.58
CA GLN A 131 -5.60 -69.49 14.35
C GLN A 131 -5.52 -70.35 13.08
N HIS A 132 -6.48 -71.24 12.85
CA HIS A 132 -6.53 -72.04 11.63
C HIS A 132 -6.73 -71.18 10.38
N LYS A 133 -7.63 -70.18 10.42
CA LYS A 133 -7.84 -69.22 9.32
C LYS A 133 -6.59 -68.37 9.04
N GLN A 134 -5.92 -67.90 10.09
CA GLN A 134 -4.67 -67.14 10.00
C GLN A 134 -3.55 -68.01 9.39
N LEU A 135 -3.35 -69.23 9.90
CA LEU A 135 -2.35 -70.17 9.37
C LEU A 135 -2.65 -70.59 7.93
N TRP A 136 -3.91 -70.80 7.60
CA TRP A 136 -4.32 -71.12 6.23
C TRP A 136 -4.07 -69.93 5.29
N ALA A 137 -4.47 -68.71 5.68
CA ALA A 137 -4.18 -67.50 4.90
C ALA A 137 -2.67 -67.26 4.75
N LEU A 138 -1.88 -67.43 5.81
CA LEU A 138 -0.42 -67.39 5.75
C LEU A 138 0.13 -68.43 4.80
N SER A 139 -0.37 -69.67 4.81
CA SER A 139 0.13 -70.73 3.91
C SER A 139 -0.08 -70.39 2.43
N GLN A 140 -1.17 -69.71 2.09
CA GLN A 140 -1.47 -69.25 0.73
C GLN A 140 -0.62 -68.03 0.33
N LEU A 141 -0.37 -67.11 1.28
CA LEU A 141 0.37 -65.87 1.04
C LEU A 141 1.90 -66.02 1.18
N LEU A 142 2.38 -67.10 1.82
CA LEU A 142 3.80 -67.35 2.11
C LEU A 142 4.73 -67.22 0.89
N PRO A 143 4.39 -67.74 -0.31
CA PRO A 143 5.25 -67.61 -1.48
C PRO A 143 5.45 -66.14 -1.90
N ARG A 144 4.38 -65.32 -1.81
CA ARG A 144 4.42 -63.88 -2.11
C ARG A 144 5.20 -63.13 -1.02
N LEU A 145 4.97 -63.45 0.25
CA LEU A 145 5.69 -62.84 1.38
C LEU A 145 7.20 -63.09 1.33
N ARG A 146 7.65 -64.27 0.89
CA ARG A 146 9.09 -64.56 0.71
C ARG A 146 9.75 -63.72 -0.40
N ALA A 147 8.97 -63.28 -1.39
CA ALA A 147 9.46 -62.45 -2.49
C ALA A 147 9.52 -60.95 -2.15
N VAL A 148 8.87 -60.50 -1.07
CA VAL A 148 8.78 -59.08 -0.69
C VAL A 148 10.16 -58.42 -0.55
N PRO A 149 11.16 -58.97 0.17
CA PRO A 149 12.46 -58.31 0.28
C PRO A 149 13.17 -58.13 -1.06
N ALA A 150 13.05 -59.11 -1.97
CA ALA A 150 13.62 -59.02 -3.31
C ALA A 150 12.89 -57.98 -4.16
N ALA A 151 11.56 -57.90 -4.04
CA ALA A 151 10.74 -56.89 -4.70
C ALA A 151 11.04 -55.47 -4.19
N VAL A 152 11.23 -55.29 -2.88
CA VAL A 152 11.63 -54.00 -2.26
C VAL A 152 13.00 -53.54 -2.80
N ALA A 153 13.97 -54.45 -2.89
CA ALA A 153 15.26 -54.14 -3.50
C ALA A 153 15.13 -53.77 -4.99
N HIS A 154 14.28 -54.49 -5.73
CA HIS A 154 14.02 -54.18 -7.14
C HIS A 154 13.37 -52.80 -7.32
N THR A 155 12.36 -52.45 -6.52
CA THR A 155 11.76 -51.11 -6.52
C THR A 155 12.79 -50.02 -6.23
N GLN A 156 13.71 -50.24 -5.29
CA GLN A 156 14.78 -49.28 -5.02
C GLN A 156 15.65 -49.06 -6.27
N THR A 157 16.04 -50.12 -6.98
CA THR A 157 16.81 -49.98 -8.22
C THR A 157 16.05 -49.23 -9.32
N LEU A 158 14.72 -49.35 -9.37
CA LEU A 158 13.88 -48.60 -10.32
C LEU A 158 13.83 -47.11 -9.96
N ILE A 159 13.80 -46.76 -8.67
CA ILE A 159 13.88 -45.37 -8.18
C ILE A 159 15.24 -44.78 -8.55
N ASP A 160 16.33 -45.50 -8.26
CA ASP A 160 17.70 -45.06 -8.57
C ASP A 160 17.90 -44.87 -10.08
N ALA A 161 17.24 -45.68 -10.91
CA ALA A 161 17.22 -45.57 -12.37
C ALA A 161 16.20 -44.55 -12.92
N GLN A 162 15.53 -43.76 -12.07
CA GLN A 162 14.53 -42.74 -12.44
C GLN A 162 13.30 -43.29 -13.19
N ARG A 163 13.00 -44.59 -13.08
CA ARG A 163 11.80 -45.22 -13.67
C ARG A 163 10.61 -45.11 -12.71
N LEU A 164 10.19 -43.87 -12.44
CA LEU A 164 9.25 -43.52 -11.35
C LEU A 164 7.88 -44.21 -11.46
N LEU A 165 7.33 -44.36 -12.67
CA LEU A 165 6.03 -45.02 -12.87
C LEU A 165 6.08 -46.51 -12.50
N GLU A 166 7.16 -47.19 -12.90
CA GLU A 166 7.32 -48.61 -12.62
C GLU A 166 7.63 -48.85 -11.14
N ALA A 167 8.47 -47.99 -10.55
CA ALA A 167 8.69 -47.99 -9.11
C ALA A 167 7.38 -47.78 -8.34
N TYR A 168 6.50 -46.88 -8.80
CA TYR A 168 5.20 -46.67 -8.18
C TYR A 168 4.29 -47.89 -8.31
N VAL A 169 4.18 -48.49 -9.50
CA VAL A 169 3.37 -49.72 -9.68
C VAL A 169 3.84 -50.84 -8.77
N SER A 170 5.14 -51.07 -8.69
CA SER A 170 5.69 -52.12 -7.82
C SER A 170 5.53 -51.78 -6.33
N LEU A 171 5.64 -50.51 -5.92
CA LEU A 171 5.29 -50.09 -4.55
C LEU A 171 3.81 -50.36 -4.24
N ARG A 172 2.90 -50.07 -5.19
CA ARG A 172 1.46 -50.31 -5.05
C ARG A 172 1.12 -51.79 -4.90
N GLU A 173 1.78 -52.66 -5.66
CA GLU A 173 1.61 -54.11 -5.52
C GLU A 173 2.03 -54.61 -4.14
N LEU A 174 3.11 -54.04 -3.58
CA LEU A 174 3.59 -54.38 -2.24
C LEU A 174 2.66 -53.87 -1.13
N GLU A 175 2.14 -52.66 -1.27
CA GLU A 175 1.16 -52.09 -0.33
C GLU A 175 -0.19 -52.81 -0.40
N GLN A 176 -0.63 -53.19 -1.59
CA GLN A 176 -1.82 -54.02 -1.76
C GLN A 176 -1.61 -55.39 -1.09
N LEU A 177 -0.43 -55.99 -1.23
CA LEU A 177 -0.10 -57.23 -0.53
C LEU A 177 -0.11 -57.05 1.00
N GLN A 178 0.35 -55.89 1.50
CA GLN A 178 0.26 -55.56 2.93
C GLN A 178 -1.22 -55.48 3.38
N GLU A 179 -2.07 -54.76 2.65
CA GLU A 179 -3.51 -54.65 2.92
C GLU A 179 -4.22 -56.02 2.86
N GLU A 180 -3.89 -56.85 1.86
CA GLU A 180 -4.38 -58.24 1.71
C GLU A 180 -3.95 -59.13 2.88
N THR A 181 -2.79 -58.89 3.48
CA THR A 181 -2.33 -59.63 4.67
C THR A 181 -2.92 -59.11 5.97
N TRP A 182 -3.29 -57.82 6.03
CA TRP A 182 -3.73 -57.16 7.25
C TRP A 182 -5.03 -57.75 7.82
N ALA A 183 -6.08 -57.84 6.98
CA ALA A 183 -7.39 -58.30 7.42
C ALA A 183 -7.43 -59.80 7.83
N PRO A 184 -6.82 -60.74 7.07
CA PRO A 184 -6.79 -62.16 7.46
C PRO A 184 -5.95 -62.44 8.71
N LEU A 185 -4.96 -61.60 9.02
CA LEU A 185 -4.09 -61.77 10.19
C LEU A 185 -4.60 -61.08 11.45
N GLY A 186 -5.76 -60.42 11.39
CA GLY A 186 -6.34 -59.75 12.55
C GLY A 186 -5.57 -58.51 12.99
N GLY A 187 -4.93 -57.82 12.05
CA GLY A 187 -4.18 -56.58 12.34
C GLY A 187 -2.77 -56.80 12.89
N LEU A 188 -2.11 -57.91 12.53
CA LEU A 188 -0.70 -58.13 12.86
C LEU A 188 0.20 -57.54 11.77
N GLU A 189 1.11 -56.64 12.16
CA GLU A 189 2.12 -56.09 11.26
C GLU A 189 3.27 -57.10 11.11
N LEU A 190 3.57 -57.48 9.87
CA LEU A 190 4.68 -58.38 9.58
C LEU A 190 5.97 -57.57 9.36
N PRO A 191 7.12 -57.99 9.94
CA PRO A 191 8.39 -57.26 9.82
C PRO A 191 8.91 -57.21 8.37
N VAL A 192 8.43 -58.12 7.51
CA VAL A 192 8.77 -58.19 6.09
C VAL A 192 8.37 -56.91 5.33
N PHE A 193 7.40 -56.14 5.84
CA PHE A 193 6.93 -54.89 5.25
C PHE A 193 7.56 -53.62 5.84
N GLU A 194 8.48 -53.72 6.81
CA GLU A 194 9.14 -52.54 7.42
C GLU A 194 9.85 -51.66 6.38
N GLY A 195 10.34 -52.25 5.29
CA GLY A 195 11.00 -51.53 4.20
C GLY A 195 10.09 -50.68 3.31
N LEU A 196 8.75 -50.81 3.40
CA LEU A 196 7.82 -50.07 2.54
C LEU A 196 7.77 -48.58 2.85
N GLY A 197 7.87 -48.19 4.13
CA GLY A 197 7.88 -46.78 4.54
C GLY A 197 9.07 -46.01 3.96
N PRO A 198 10.32 -46.45 4.19
CA PRO A 198 11.51 -45.84 3.60
C PRO A 198 11.49 -45.83 2.07
N LEU A 199 10.99 -46.90 1.44
CA LEU A 199 10.87 -46.99 -0.01
C LEU A 199 9.88 -45.97 -0.58
N ALA A 200 8.72 -45.81 0.07
CA ALA A 200 7.75 -44.78 -0.29
C ALA A 200 8.35 -43.37 -0.15
N GLU A 201 9.10 -43.11 0.92
CA GLU A 201 9.76 -41.82 1.11
C GLU A 201 10.85 -41.57 0.06
N ALA A 202 11.64 -42.59 -0.31
CA ALA A 202 12.63 -42.49 -1.38
C ALA A 202 11.99 -42.17 -2.73
N LEU A 203 10.84 -42.79 -3.05
CA LEU A 203 10.07 -42.46 -4.25
C LEU A 203 9.52 -41.03 -4.18
N GLY A 204 9.01 -40.60 -3.03
CA GLY A 204 8.55 -39.22 -2.80
C GLY A 204 9.66 -38.19 -3.04
N GLN A 205 10.86 -38.44 -2.51
CA GLN A 205 12.03 -37.58 -2.73
C GLN A 205 12.46 -37.56 -4.21
N ALA A 206 12.38 -38.70 -4.91
CA ALA A 206 12.69 -38.74 -6.34
C ALA A 206 11.66 -37.94 -7.18
N VAL A 207 10.39 -37.98 -6.80
CA VAL A 207 9.33 -37.14 -7.39
C VAL A 207 9.59 -35.66 -7.12
N GLU A 208 9.94 -35.28 -5.89
CA GLU A 208 10.32 -33.90 -5.53
C GLU A 208 11.55 -33.43 -6.30
N ALA A 209 12.58 -34.26 -6.42
CA ALA A 209 13.79 -33.93 -7.16
C ALA A 209 13.52 -33.70 -8.66
N ALA A 210 12.67 -34.54 -9.26
CA ALA A 210 12.23 -34.37 -10.65
C ALA A 210 11.38 -33.09 -10.80
N ALA A 211 10.43 -32.84 -9.90
CA ALA A 211 9.60 -31.65 -9.90
C ALA A 211 10.44 -30.37 -9.73
N GLY A 212 11.39 -30.35 -8.79
CA GLY A 212 12.32 -29.22 -8.60
C GLY A 212 13.28 -28.99 -9.77
N ALA A 213 13.36 -29.94 -10.71
CA ALA A 213 14.11 -29.84 -11.95
C ALA A 213 13.22 -29.59 -13.18
N ALA A 214 11.93 -29.28 -13.00
CA ALA A 214 10.93 -29.23 -14.07
C ALA A 214 11.34 -28.38 -15.28
N GLY A 215 11.90 -27.18 -15.08
CA GLY A 215 12.33 -26.33 -16.20
C GLY A 215 13.43 -26.97 -17.06
N ARG A 216 14.36 -27.71 -16.45
CA ARG A 216 15.41 -28.44 -17.19
C ARG A 216 14.85 -29.72 -17.81
N LEU A 217 14.10 -30.52 -17.04
CA LEU A 217 13.53 -31.77 -17.52
C LEU A 217 12.53 -31.54 -18.66
N ALA A 218 11.76 -30.47 -18.64
CA ALA A 218 10.87 -30.16 -19.76
C ALA A 218 11.62 -29.92 -21.09
N ARG A 219 12.90 -29.53 -21.04
CA ARG A 219 13.78 -29.35 -22.20
C ARG A 219 14.53 -30.63 -22.59
N GLU A 220 15.02 -31.38 -21.59
CA GLU A 220 15.91 -32.53 -21.78
C GLU A 220 15.19 -33.88 -21.81
N ASP A 221 14.26 -34.11 -20.87
CA ASP A 221 13.50 -35.35 -20.71
C ASP A 221 12.09 -35.07 -20.12
N PRO A 222 11.13 -34.66 -20.96
CA PRO A 222 9.77 -34.36 -20.51
C PRO A 222 9.03 -35.60 -20.02
N ALA A 223 9.45 -36.81 -20.44
CA ALA A 223 8.81 -38.05 -20.02
C ALA A 223 9.02 -38.31 -18.52
N LEU A 224 10.20 -38.00 -17.99
CA LEU A 224 10.50 -38.11 -16.56
C LEU A 224 9.67 -37.12 -15.72
N LEU A 225 9.50 -35.88 -16.20
CA LEU A 225 8.66 -34.89 -15.53
C LEU A 225 7.20 -35.33 -15.48
N VAL A 226 6.65 -35.79 -16.62
CA VAL A 226 5.29 -36.33 -16.70
C VAL A 226 5.13 -37.55 -15.79
N ALA A 227 6.14 -38.43 -15.73
CA ALA A 227 6.14 -39.58 -14.84
C ALA A 227 6.04 -39.16 -13.37
N ALA A 228 6.85 -38.19 -12.93
CA ALA A 228 6.83 -37.67 -11.57
C ALA A 228 5.47 -37.05 -11.19
N VAL A 229 4.92 -36.18 -12.06
CA VAL A 229 3.64 -35.52 -11.81
C VAL A 229 2.48 -36.52 -11.81
N ARG A 230 2.52 -37.54 -12.68
CA ARG A 230 1.52 -38.61 -12.68
C ARG A 230 1.55 -39.44 -11.41
N VAL A 231 2.74 -39.79 -10.90
CA VAL A 231 2.87 -40.51 -9.62
C VAL A 231 2.25 -39.68 -8.49
N ALA A 232 2.54 -38.38 -8.42
CA ALA A 232 1.99 -37.49 -7.41
C ALA A 232 0.45 -37.36 -7.48
N GLU A 233 -0.11 -37.27 -8.69
CA GLU A 233 -1.57 -37.17 -8.89
C GLU A 233 -2.31 -38.46 -8.57
N VAL A 234 -1.77 -39.61 -9.00
CA VAL A 234 -2.40 -40.91 -8.76
C VAL A 234 -2.40 -41.24 -7.26
N ASP A 235 -1.33 -40.88 -6.54
CA ASP A 235 -1.26 -41.08 -5.09
C ASP A 235 -2.24 -40.16 -4.33
N ALA A 236 -2.44 -38.92 -4.77
CA ALA A 236 -3.36 -37.98 -4.14
C ALA A 236 -4.85 -38.40 -4.20
N GLY A 237 -5.22 -39.22 -5.18
CA GLY A 237 -6.56 -39.81 -5.30
C GLY A 237 -6.81 -41.02 -4.39
N ARG A 238 -5.84 -41.42 -3.56
CA ARG A 238 -5.91 -42.64 -2.76
C ARG A 238 -6.73 -42.45 -1.48
N THR A 239 -7.64 -43.39 -1.23
CA THR A 239 -8.19 -43.69 0.11
C THR A 239 -7.56 -44.99 0.61
N THR A 240 -6.61 -44.93 1.55
CA THR A 240 -6.10 -46.13 2.22
C THR A 240 -7.18 -46.72 3.12
N SER A 241 -7.30 -48.05 3.14
CA SER A 241 -8.12 -48.75 4.15
C SER A 241 -7.40 -48.88 5.50
N LEU A 242 -6.07 -48.72 5.49
CA LEU A 242 -5.22 -48.59 6.67
C LEU A 242 -5.17 -47.10 7.09
N GLU A 243 -5.16 -46.81 8.39
CA GLU A 243 -4.94 -45.47 8.97
C GLU A 243 -3.49 -44.99 8.76
N GLN A 244 -2.98 -45.04 7.53
CA GLN A 244 -1.68 -44.50 7.16
C GLN A 244 -1.78 -42.97 7.05
N ALA A 245 -0.73 -42.28 7.48
CA ALA A 245 -0.66 -40.84 7.33
C ALA A 245 -0.70 -40.43 5.85
N PRO A 246 -1.41 -39.35 5.49
CA PRO A 246 -1.39 -38.83 4.12
C PRO A 246 0.04 -38.43 3.75
N ARG A 247 0.50 -38.89 2.58
CA ARG A 247 1.87 -38.65 2.09
C ARG A 247 2.03 -37.30 1.41
N ASP A 248 0.91 -36.68 1.03
CA ASP A 248 0.82 -35.36 0.40
C ASP A 248 1.77 -35.15 -0.79
N TRP A 249 2.05 -36.21 -1.56
CA TRP A 249 2.99 -36.15 -2.70
C TRP A 249 2.62 -35.10 -3.74
N ARG A 250 1.33 -34.83 -3.93
CA ARG A 250 0.87 -33.70 -4.76
C ARG A 250 1.32 -32.35 -4.20
N GLN A 251 1.15 -32.09 -2.90
CA GLN A 251 1.56 -30.82 -2.29
C GLN A 251 3.09 -30.70 -2.25
N ARG A 252 3.77 -31.79 -1.95
CA ARG A 252 5.24 -31.92 -2.01
C ARG A 252 5.77 -31.64 -3.41
N CYS A 253 5.17 -32.21 -4.44
CA CYS A 253 5.48 -31.95 -5.85
C CYS A 253 5.29 -30.48 -6.20
N LEU A 254 4.13 -29.88 -5.87
CA LEU A 254 3.87 -28.47 -6.12
C LEU A 254 4.88 -27.55 -5.42
N ARG A 255 5.21 -27.85 -4.16
CA ARG A 255 6.24 -27.11 -3.41
C ARG A 255 7.62 -27.25 -4.04
N ALA A 256 7.99 -28.46 -4.46
CA ALA A 256 9.26 -28.70 -5.11
C ALA A 256 9.40 -27.95 -6.45
N LEU A 257 8.32 -27.85 -7.24
CA LEU A 257 8.28 -27.01 -8.44
C LEU A 257 8.64 -25.55 -8.11
N GLN A 258 8.04 -24.99 -7.04
CA GLN A 258 8.32 -23.63 -6.61
C GLN A 258 9.75 -23.47 -6.12
N GLU A 259 10.19 -24.28 -5.15
CA GLU A 259 11.53 -24.21 -4.56
C GLU A 259 12.65 -24.42 -5.60
N GLY A 260 12.41 -25.29 -6.59
CA GLY A 260 13.31 -25.51 -7.71
C GLY A 260 13.52 -24.23 -8.53
N LEU A 261 12.42 -23.55 -8.86
CA LEU A 261 12.42 -22.29 -9.59
C LEU A 261 13.14 -21.19 -8.80
N GLU A 262 12.84 -21.06 -7.51
CA GLU A 262 13.49 -20.08 -6.63
C GLU A 262 15.01 -20.29 -6.55
N ARG A 263 15.45 -21.54 -6.41
CA ARG A 263 16.88 -21.88 -6.34
C ARG A 263 17.64 -21.51 -7.61
N ILE A 264 17.03 -21.67 -8.78
CA ILE A 264 17.66 -21.39 -10.08
C ILE A 264 17.83 -19.89 -10.33
N HIS A 265 16.83 -19.07 -10.00
CA HIS A 265 16.87 -17.64 -10.35
C HIS A 265 17.34 -16.74 -9.20
N PHE A 266 17.07 -17.13 -7.96
CA PHE A 266 17.36 -16.31 -6.78
C PHE A 266 18.34 -16.97 -5.81
N GLY A 267 18.59 -18.28 -5.93
CA GLY A 267 19.58 -19.00 -5.13
C GLY A 267 21.00 -18.96 -5.70
N THR A 268 21.16 -19.00 -7.03
CA THR A 268 22.48 -18.99 -7.70
C THR A 268 22.94 -17.62 -8.16
N LEU A 269 22.01 -16.66 -8.35
CA LEU A 269 22.36 -15.31 -8.74
C LEU A 269 22.93 -14.57 -7.52
N PRO A 270 24.21 -14.14 -7.52
CA PRO A 270 24.80 -13.43 -6.39
C PRO A 270 23.96 -12.20 -6.10
N GLN A 271 23.55 -11.98 -4.84
CA GLN A 271 22.89 -10.73 -4.49
C GLN A 271 23.81 -9.56 -4.87
N PRO A 272 23.28 -8.49 -5.51
CA PRO A 272 24.12 -7.45 -6.06
C PRO A 272 24.96 -6.80 -4.97
N GLY A 273 26.25 -6.61 -5.27
CA GLY A 273 27.12 -5.72 -4.50
C GLY A 273 26.84 -4.25 -4.85
N PRO A 274 27.46 -3.29 -4.13
CA PRO A 274 27.32 -1.86 -4.43
C PRO A 274 27.68 -1.57 -5.89
N GLY A 275 26.81 -0.89 -6.65
CA GLY A 275 27.02 -0.55 -8.06
C GLY A 275 26.80 -1.69 -9.07
N ALA A 276 26.46 -2.91 -8.63
CA ALA A 276 26.15 -4.05 -9.51
C ALA A 276 24.63 -4.27 -9.66
N LEU A 277 23.80 -3.38 -9.13
CA LEU A 277 22.35 -3.51 -9.15
C LEU A 277 21.77 -3.45 -10.57
N ALA A 278 22.31 -2.55 -11.41
CA ALA A 278 21.87 -2.41 -12.80
C ALA A 278 22.10 -3.71 -13.61
N GLU A 279 23.29 -4.32 -13.48
CA GLU A 279 23.60 -5.58 -14.16
C GLU A 279 22.70 -6.73 -13.68
N TRP A 280 22.42 -6.79 -12.37
CA TRP A 280 21.53 -7.79 -11.78
C TRP A 280 20.08 -7.63 -12.26
N LEU A 281 19.55 -6.40 -12.28
CA LEU A 281 18.21 -6.12 -12.78
C LEU A 281 18.08 -6.38 -14.28
N GLU A 282 19.14 -6.12 -15.05
CA GLU A 282 19.19 -6.41 -16.48
C GLU A 282 19.22 -7.93 -16.76
N ALA A 283 19.99 -8.69 -15.99
CA ALA A 283 19.98 -10.15 -16.08
C ALA A 283 18.58 -10.73 -15.80
N LEU A 284 17.86 -10.18 -14.81
CA LEU A 284 16.48 -10.58 -14.51
C LEU A 284 15.50 -10.17 -15.62
N ARG A 285 15.66 -8.99 -16.21
CA ARG A 285 14.83 -8.51 -17.33
C ARG A 285 14.84 -9.50 -18.51
N VAL A 286 15.98 -10.15 -18.76
CA VAL A 286 16.11 -11.18 -19.81
C VAL A 286 15.66 -12.56 -19.32
N ALA A 287 16.05 -12.97 -18.11
CA ALA A 287 15.86 -14.33 -17.63
C ALA A 287 14.40 -14.66 -17.29
N LEU A 288 13.66 -13.74 -16.65
CA LEU A 288 12.33 -14.04 -16.13
C LEU A 288 11.27 -14.25 -17.24
N PRO A 289 11.17 -13.38 -18.28
CA PRO A 289 10.22 -13.61 -19.37
C PRO A 289 10.55 -14.87 -20.16
N ALA A 290 11.83 -15.14 -20.40
CA ALA A 290 12.27 -16.35 -21.11
C ALA A 290 11.91 -17.63 -20.34
N GLU A 291 12.02 -17.61 -19.01
CA GLU A 291 11.61 -18.74 -18.18
C GLU A 291 10.09 -18.92 -18.17
N LEU A 292 9.31 -17.84 -18.13
CA LEU A 292 7.84 -17.92 -18.24
C LEU A 292 7.38 -18.45 -19.60
N ALA A 293 7.96 -17.95 -20.69
CA ALA A 293 7.71 -18.45 -22.03
C ALA A 293 8.07 -19.95 -22.15
N THR A 294 9.16 -20.38 -21.52
CA THR A 294 9.51 -21.81 -21.43
C THR A 294 8.48 -22.59 -20.61
N ALA A 295 8.04 -22.05 -19.48
CA ALA A 295 7.05 -22.70 -18.63
C ALA A 295 5.73 -22.91 -19.38
N GLU A 296 5.28 -21.91 -20.14
CA GLU A 296 4.08 -21.99 -20.97
C GLU A 296 4.24 -23.00 -22.13
N ALA A 297 5.38 -22.98 -22.81
CA ALA A 297 5.61 -23.84 -23.98
C ALA A 297 5.92 -25.31 -23.63
N LEU A 298 6.67 -25.58 -22.56
CA LEU A 298 7.26 -26.89 -22.28
C LEU A 298 6.81 -27.51 -20.95
N VAL A 299 6.64 -26.72 -19.89
CA VAL A 299 6.29 -27.24 -18.56
C VAL A 299 4.78 -27.45 -18.41
N ALA A 300 3.97 -26.50 -18.88
CA ALA A 300 2.52 -26.57 -18.80
C ALA A 300 1.92 -27.82 -19.48
N PRO A 301 2.40 -28.26 -20.66
CA PRO A 301 1.94 -29.52 -21.27
C PRO A 301 2.28 -30.79 -20.47
N CYS A 302 3.31 -30.74 -19.61
CA CYS A 302 3.73 -31.89 -18.80
C CYS A 302 2.87 -32.08 -17.53
N CYS A 303 2.10 -31.06 -17.16
CA CYS A 303 1.34 -31.00 -15.92
C CYS A 303 -0.18 -30.99 -16.16
N PRO A 304 -1.00 -31.41 -15.19
CA PRO A 304 -2.46 -31.27 -15.27
C PRO A 304 -2.90 -29.80 -15.38
N PRO A 305 -3.95 -29.48 -16.16
CA PRO A 305 -4.39 -28.09 -16.38
C PRO A 305 -4.84 -27.40 -15.09
N HIS A 306 -5.36 -28.17 -14.14
CA HIS A 306 -5.84 -27.63 -12.87
C HIS A 306 -4.71 -27.20 -11.91
N TYR A 307 -3.44 -27.52 -12.22
CA TYR A 307 -2.29 -26.99 -11.49
C TYR A 307 -2.02 -25.52 -11.81
N LYS A 308 -2.50 -25.03 -12.96
CA LYS A 308 -2.25 -23.65 -13.44
C LYS A 308 -0.77 -23.27 -13.33
N VAL A 309 0.08 -24.10 -13.94
CA VAL A 309 1.54 -24.04 -13.78
C VAL A 309 2.11 -22.67 -14.16
N VAL A 310 1.60 -22.04 -15.22
CA VAL A 310 2.06 -20.71 -15.65
C VAL A 310 1.76 -19.66 -14.57
N GLN A 311 0.56 -19.69 -13.98
CA GLN A 311 0.22 -18.83 -12.83
C GLN A 311 1.15 -19.11 -11.64
N LEU A 312 1.35 -20.39 -11.31
CA LEU A 312 2.24 -20.81 -10.22
C LEU A 312 3.66 -20.26 -10.41
N TRP A 313 4.21 -20.36 -11.63
CA TRP A 313 5.53 -19.83 -11.99
C TRP A 313 5.58 -18.32 -11.82
N ALA A 314 4.62 -17.59 -12.40
CA ALA A 314 4.57 -16.14 -12.32
C ALA A 314 4.50 -15.65 -10.86
N HIS A 315 3.66 -16.30 -10.04
CA HIS A 315 3.52 -15.97 -8.62
C HIS A 315 4.81 -16.24 -7.83
N THR A 316 5.47 -17.38 -8.08
CA THR A 316 6.72 -17.75 -7.40
C THR A 316 7.89 -16.84 -7.79
N LEU A 317 8.03 -16.50 -9.08
CA LEU A 317 9.06 -15.55 -9.53
C LEU A 317 8.81 -14.16 -8.92
N HIS A 318 7.58 -13.69 -8.95
CA HIS A 318 7.19 -12.39 -8.38
C HIS A 318 7.44 -12.33 -6.86
N SER A 319 6.97 -13.32 -6.10
CA SER A 319 7.12 -13.34 -4.64
C SER A 319 8.59 -13.45 -4.21
N SER A 320 9.38 -14.22 -4.94
CA SER A 320 10.82 -14.34 -4.69
C SER A 320 11.58 -13.08 -5.03
N LEU A 321 11.29 -12.46 -6.17
CA LEU A 321 11.86 -11.17 -6.53
C LEU A 321 11.53 -10.11 -5.47
N ARG A 322 10.28 -10.03 -5.03
CA ARG A 322 9.85 -9.11 -3.97
C ARG A 322 10.63 -9.32 -2.68
N ARG A 323 10.80 -10.57 -2.24
CA ARG A 323 11.62 -10.90 -1.06
C ARG A 323 13.08 -10.51 -1.24
N CYS A 324 13.67 -10.72 -2.41
CA CYS A 324 15.02 -10.28 -2.71
C CYS A 324 15.14 -8.74 -2.67
N LEU A 325 14.18 -8.02 -3.23
CA LEU A 325 14.14 -6.55 -3.18
C LEU A 325 13.97 -6.04 -1.74
N GLN A 326 13.13 -6.67 -0.92
CA GLN A 326 12.99 -6.33 0.50
C GLN A 326 14.32 -6.49 1.25
N GLN A 327 15.03 -7.60 1.03
CA GLN A 327 16.37 -7.80 1.60
C GLN A 327 17.39 -6.78 1.11
N LEU A 328 17.27 -6.28 -0.12
CA LEU A 328 18.12 -5.21 -0.64
C LEU A 328 17.82 -3.86 0.02
N LEU A 329 16.55 -3.56 0.32
CA LEU A 329 16.14 -2.34 1.01
C LEU A 329 16.58 -2.30 2.49
N GLU A 330 16.75 -3.46 3.13
CA GLU A 330 17.25 -3.57 4.50
C GLU A 330 18.76 -3.31 4.63
N ARG A 331 19.52 -3.29 3.52
CA ARG A 331 20.97 -3.07 3.52
C ARG A 331 21.33 -1.58 3.69
N PRO A 332 22.50 -1.25 4.26
CA PRO A 332 22.93 0.14 4.39
C PRO A 332 23.18 0.79 3.02
N GLU A 333 22.54 1.95 2.86
CA GLU A 333 22.62 3.00 1.84
C GLU A 333 22.91 2.59 0.38
N LEU A 334 21.83 2.54 -0.42
CA LEU A 334 21.90 2.56 -1.89
C LEU A 334 22.46 3.92 -2.39
N GLY A 335 23.36 3.86 -3.37
CA GLY A 335 23.86 5.08 -4.05
C GLY A 335 22.77 5.74 -4.89
N ALA A 336 22.94 7.02 -5.26
CA ALA A 336 21.95 7.76 -6.05
C ALA A 336 21.61 7.06 -7.38
N ALA A 337 22.62 6.52 -8.08
CA ALA A 337 22.44 5.80 -9.34
C ALA A 337 21.70 4.46 -9.15
N ASP A 338 22.02 3.71 -8.10
CA ASP A 338 21.35 2.43 -7.79
C ASP A 338 19.88 2.67 -7.39
N THR A 339 19.63 3.69 -6.56
CA THR A 339 18.26 4.09 -6.15
C THR A 339 17.42 4.53 -7.35
N PHE A 340 18.00 5.33 -8.26
CA PHE A 340 17.34 5.73 -9.50
C PHE A 340 17.00 4.52 -10.37
N THR A 341 17.98 3.65 -10.60
CA THR A 341 17.82 2.45 -11.44
C THR A 341 16.74 1.53 -10.88
N LEU A 342 16.71 1.33 -9.57
CA LEU A 342 15.70 0.51 -8.90
C LEU A 342 14.29 1.09 -9.06
N LEU A 343 14.12 2.40 -8.81
CA LEU A 343 12.82 3.06 -8.96
C LEU A 343 12.32 3.00 -10.40
N GLN A 344 13.18 3.34 -11.38
CA GLN A 344 12.81 3.29 -12.79
C GLN A 344 12.43 1.85 -13.21
N TRP A 345 13.22 0.86 -12.79
CA TRP A 345 12.99 -0.53 -13.16
C TRP A 345 11.70 -1.08 -12.56
N ALA A 346 11.47 -0.85 -11.26
CA ALA A 346 10.30 -1.38 -10.56
C ALA A 346 8.99 -0.73 -11.04
N LEU A 347 9.01 0.57 -11.38
CA LEU A 347 7.82 1.30 -11.80
C LEU A 347 7.51 1.14 -13.30
N HIS A 348 8.53 1.12 -14.17
CA HIS A 348 8.31 1.17 -15.62
C HIS A 348 8.73 -0.10 -16.37
N VAL A 349 9.79 -0.78 -15.94
CA VAL A 349 10.35 -1.92 -16.69
C VAL A 349 9.67 -3.23 -16.31
N TYR A 350 9.41 -3.45 -15.02
CA TYR A 350 8.86 -4.73 -14.52
C TYR A 350 7.49 -5.07 -15.11
N LEU A 351 6.53 -4.14 -15.05
CA LEU A 351 5.21 -4.29 -15.66
C LEU A 351 5.17 -3.86 -17.14
N GLY A 352 6.31 -3.41 -17.68
CA GLY A 352 6.42 -2.92 -19.05
C GLY A 352 6.39 -4.05 -20.09
N PRO A 353 6.31 -3.68 -21.38
CA PRO A 353 6.28 -4.64 -22.50
C PRO A 353 7.58 -5.44 -22.64
N GLU A 354 8.67 -4.99 -22.03
CA GLU A 354 9.96 -5.66 -22.07
C GLU A 354 10.08 -6.82 -21.07
N MET A 355 9.11 -6.98 -20.16
CA MET A 355 9.16 -8.03 -19.15
C MET A 355 7.80 -8.68 -18.91
N MET A 356 7.16 -8.42 -17.76
CA MET A 356 5.91 -9.11 -17.38
C MET A 356 4.69 -8.65 -18.17
N GLY A 357 4.78 -7.49 -18.83
CA GLY A 357 3.76 -6.98 -19.75
C GLY A 357 4.01 -7.37 -21.22
N SER A 358 4.95 -8.30 -21.50
CA SER A 358 5.23 -8.75 -22.86
C SER A 358 4.02 -9.43 -23.51
N LEU A 359 3.76 -9.09 -24.77
CA LEU A 359 2.69 -9.71 -25.58
C LEU A 359 2.98 -11.17 -25.92
N GLU A 360 4.20 -11.65 -25.71
CA GLU A 360 4.58 -13.05 -25.90
C GLU A 360 4.12 -13.96 -24.75
N LEU A 361 3.76 -13.38 -23.61
CA LEU A 361 3.28 -14.10 -22.44
C LEU A 361 1.75 -14.23 -22.48
N GLY A 362 1.23 -15.44 -22.20
CA GLY A 362 -0.20 -15.67 -22.10
C GLY A 362 -0.86 -14.96 -20.91
N PRO A 363 -2.21 -14.86 -20.87
CA PRO A 363 -2.94 -14.21 -19.78
C PRO A 363 -2.76 -14.90 -18.42
N GLU A 364 -2.32 -16.16 -18.40
CA GLU A 364 -2.00 -16.89 -17.17
C GLU A 364 -0.68 -16.42 -16.52
N ALA A 365 0.18 -15.72 -17.25
CA ALA A 365 1.42 -15.14 -16.72
C ALA A 365 1.25 -13.72 -16.17
N ASP A 366 0.01 -13.19 -16.21
CA ASP A 366 -0.27 -11.84 -15.75
C ASP A 366 -0.09 -11.70 -14.23
N VAL A 367 0.78 -10.77 -13.85
CA VAL A 367 1.09 -10.41 -12.46
C VAL A 367 0.49 -9.08 -12.04
N SER A 368 -0.27 -8.41 -12.92
CA SER A 368 -0.89 -7.10 -12.62
C SER A 368 -1.88 -7.14 -11.46
N HIS A 369 -2.45 -8.31 -11.19
CA HIS A 369 -3.36 -8.56 -10.07
C HIS A 369 -2.64 -8.88 -8.74
N LEU A 370 -1.32 -9.10 -8.77
CA LEU A 370 -0.53 -9.36 -7.57
C LEU A 370 -0.21 -8.08 -6.82
N GLU A 371 0.28 -8.23 -5.58
CA GLU A 371 0.84 -7.10 -4.83
C GLU A 371 1.99 -6.45 -5.62
N PRO A 372 2.20 -5.13 -5.51
CA PRO A 372 3.31 -4.48 -6.18
C PRO A 372 4.66 -4.95 -5.59
N LEU A 373 5.70 -5.01 -6.43
CA LEU A 373 7.06 -5.37 -6.01
C LEU A 373 7.58 -4.46 -4.90
N LEU A 374 7.32 -3.16 -5.03
CA LEU A 374 7.61 -2.15 -4.03
C LEU A 374 6.28 -1.65 -3.47
N THR A 375 6.13 -1.68 -2.14
CA THR A 375 5.02 -1.00 -1.49
C THR A 375 5.14 0.51 -1.67
N LEU A 376 4.03 1.24 -1.51
CA LEU A 376 4.06 2.70 -1.56
C LEU A 376 5.08 3.28 -0.57
N GLU A 377 5.17 2.72 0.64
CA GLU A 377 6.16 3.10 1.65
C GLU A 377 7.60 2.89 1.18
N ASN A 378 7.89 1.75 0.53
CA ASN A 378 9.23 1.50 -0.03
C ASN A 378 9.58 2.51 -1.13
N VAL A 379 8.63 2.86 -1.99
CA VAL A 379 8.81 3.87 -3.04
C VAL A 379 9.09 5.23 -2.40
N GLU A 380 8.27 5.65 -1.44
CA GLU A 380 8.45 6.93 -0.75
C GLU A 380 9.81 7.01 -0.03
N GLN A 381 10.28 5.92 0.58
CA GLN A 381 11.58 5.84 1.22
C GLN A 381 12.74 5.93 0.22
N LEU A 382 12.65 5.23 -0.91
CA LEU A 382 13.64 5.28 -1.99
C LEU A 382 13.69 6.67 -2.62
N GLU A 383 12.53 7.29 -2.88
CA GLU A 383 12.44 8.66 -3.39
C GLU A 383 13.09 9.65 -2.42
N ALA A 384 12.82 9.55 -1.11
CA ALA A 384 13.44 10.41 -0.10
C ALA A 384 14.97 10.20 -0.05
N THR A 385 15.42 8.95 -0.14
CA THR A 385 16.85 8.61 -0.18
C THR A 385 17.53 9.19 -1.41
N PHE A 386 16.90 9.08 -2.59
CA PHE A 386 17.40 9.67 -3.83
C PHE A 386 17.52 11.19 -3.70
N VAL A 387 16.47 11.86 -3.24
CA VAL A 387 16.44 13.32 -3.06
C VAL A 387 17.55 13.77 -2.12
N ALA A 388 17.76 13.09 -0.98
CA ALA A 388 18.83 13.44 -0.04
C ALA A 388 20.24 13.31 -0.66
N LYS A 389 20.49 12.27 -1.47
CA LYS A 389 21.77 12.07 -2.14
C LYS A 389 22.01 13.08 -3.27
N VAL A 390 20.99 13.38 -4.05
CA VAL A 390 21.04 14.40 -5.11
C VAL A 390 21.23 15.78 -4.49
N GLN A 391 20.50 16.10 -3.41
CA GLN A 391 20.62 17.36 -2.68
C GLN A 391 22.08 17.63 -2.29
N ALA A 392 22.77 16.67 -1.66
CA ALA A 392 24.18 16.83 -1.29
C ALA A 392 25.09 17.16 -2.49
N SER A 393 24.83 16.54 -3.65
CA SER A 393 25.58 16.78 -4.89
C SER A 393 25.27 18.16 -5.47
N VAL A 394 23.99 18.55 -5.51
CA VAL A 394 23.53 19.86 -5.97
C VAL A 394 24.09 20.97 -5.09
N THR A 395 23.99 20.87 -3.76
CA THR A 395 24.58 21.84 -2.83
C THR A 395 26.08 22.03 -3.11
N GLN A 396 26.81 20.93 -3.31
CA GLN A 396 28.24 20.99 -3.62
C GLN A 396 28.53 21.67 -4.97
N TRP A 397 27.77 21.34 -6.02
CA TRP A 397 27.93 21.97 -7.33
C TRP A 397 27.61 23.46 -7.32
N LEU A 398 26.50 23.85 -6.67
CA LEU A 398 26.12 25.25 -6.51
C LEU A 398 27.17 26.04 -5.71
N GLN A 399 27.72 25.45 -4.65
CA GLN A 399 28.79 26.08 -3.88
C GLN A 399 30.05 26.27 -4.73
N LYS A 400 30.45 25.27 -5.52
CA LYS A 400 31.61 25.39 -6.44
C LYS A 400 31.41 26.51 -7.47
N VAL A 401 30.19 26.66 -7.99
CA VAL A 401 29.86 27.75 -8.92
C VAL A 401 30.00 29.11 -8.22
N LEU A 402 29.50 29.24 -6.98
CA LEU A 402 29.66 30.47 -6.20
C LEU A 402 31.12 30.78 -5.87
N ASP A 403 31.90 29.77 -5.48
CA ASP A 403 33.32 29.93 -5.15
C ASP A 403 34.12 30.38 -6.39
N GLY A 404 33.79 29.83 -7.57
CA GLY A 404 34.34 30.25 -8.84
C GLY A 404 34.04 31.71 -9.15
N GLU A 405 32.79 32.15 -8.98
CA GLU A 405 32.38 33.54 -9.17
C GLU A 405 33.06 34.48 -8.16
N ALA A 406 33.15 34.09 -6.89
CA ALA A 406 33.77 34.90 -5.85
C ALA A 406 35.28 35.09 -6.07
N ALA A 407 35.96 34.12 -6.69
CA ALA A 407 37.37 34.23 -7.06
C ALA A 407 37.60 35.27 -8.17
N GLU A 408 36.60 35.54 -9.02
CA GLU A 408 36.70 36.56 -10.08
C GLU A 408 36.72 37.97 -9.49
N TRP A 409 36.01 38.22 -8.39
CA TRP A 409 35.85 39.58 -7.85
C TRP A 409 37.15 40.23 -7.38
N GLY A 410 38.20 39.43 -7.15
CA GLY A 410 39.52 39.92 -6.74
C GLY A 410 40.51 40.20 -7.88
N ARG A 411 40.11 40.00 -9.14
CA ARG A 411 41.01 40.17 -10.29
C ARG A 411 41.28 41.65 -10.59
N GLU A 412 42.42 41.91 -11.22
CA GLU A 412 42.80 43.25 -11.71
C GLU A 412 42.04 43.66 -12.98
N GLN A 413 41.31 42.74 -13.61
CA GLN A 413 40.54 43.00 -14.82
C GLN A 413 39.12 43.42 -14.47
N GLU A 414 38.48 44.18 -15.37
CA GLU A 414 37.04 44.47 -15.26
C GLU A 414 36.20 43.21 -15.51
N PRO A 415 34.96 43.15 -15.00
CA PRO A 415 34.06 42.04 -15.30
C PRO A 415 33.80 41.92 -16.80
N ASP A 416 33.68 40.68 -17.28
CA ASP A 416 33.38 40.41 -18.68
C ASP A 416 32.08 41.09 -19.12
N THR A 417 32.05 41.55 -20.37
CA THR A 417 30.86 42.17 -20.97
C THR A 417 30.32 41.35 -22.12
N ASP A 418 28.99 41.30 -22.24
CA ASP A 418 28.31 40.70 -23.37
C ASP A 418 28.44 41.59 -24.64
N PRO A 419 28.01 41.10 -25.83
CA PRO A 419 28.05 41.90 -27.06
C PRO A 419 27.23 43.19 -27.02
N SER A 420 26.32 43.32 -26.05
CA SER A 420 25.52 44.53 -25.82
C SER A 420 26.16 45.50 -24.81
N GLY A 421 27.35 45.15 -24.28
CA GLY A 421 28.11 45.93 -23.32
C GLY A 421 27.61 45.83 -21.89
N PHE A 422 26.79 44.83 -21.52
CA PHE A 422 26.40 44.59 -20.12
C PHE A 422 27.35 43.62 -19.45
N TYR A 423 27.64 43.84 -18.16
CA TYR A 423 28.43 42.87 -17.40
C TYR A 423 27.73 41.51 -17.36
N HIS A 424 28.51 40.44 -17.57
CA HIS A 424 28.00 39.09 -17.78
C HIS A 424 28.87 38.06 -17.04
N SER A 425 28.23 37.01 -16.53
CA SER A 425 28.89 35.78 -16.07
C SER A 425 28.05 34.59 -16.54
N PRO A 426 28.68 33.44 -16.83
CA PRO A 426 27.94 32.20 -17.06
C PRO A 426 27.22 31.67 -15.80
N MET A 427 27.53 32.17 -14.60
CA MET A 427 27.01 31.64 -13.33
C MET A 427 25.47 31.45 -13.30
N PRO A 428 24.62 32.44 -13.66
CA PRO A 428 23.17 32.26 -13.64
C PRO A 428 22.67 31.09 -14.50
N ALA A 429 23.26 30.92 -15.70
CA ALA A 429 22.88 29.86 -16.61
C ALA A 429 23.30 28.49 -16.06
N ILE A 430 24.52 28.39 -15.51
CA ILE A 430 25.01 27.14 -14.92
C ILE A 430 24.15 26.72 -13.71
N VAL A 431 23.79 27.66 -12.83
CA VAL A 431 22.93 27.39 -11.66
C VAL A 431 21.57 26.85 -12.10
N LEU A 432 20.90 27.50 -13.06
CA LEU A 432 19.59 27.06 -13.54
C LEU A 432 19.66 25.71 -14.25
N GLN A 433 20.70 25.48 -15.06
CA GLN A 433 20.90 24.23 -15.77
C GLN A 433 21.07 23.04 -14.81
N ILE A 434 21.86 23.20 -13.73
CA ILE A 434 22.03 22.15 -12.71
C ILE A 434 20.66 21.78 -12.12
N LEU A 435 19.85 22.76 -11.77
CA LEU A 435 18.55 22.52 -11.14
C LEU A 435 17.55 21.88 -12.13
N GLU A 436 17.45 22.43 -13.34
CA GLU A 436 16.55 21.95 -14.39
C GLU A 436 16.84 20.49 -14.79
N GLU A 437 18.12 20.13 -14.96
CA GLU A 437 18.53 18.79 -15.37
C GLU A 437 18.16 17.74 -14.31
N ASN A 438 18.34 18.05 -13.03
CA ASN A 438 17.94 17.15 -11.95
C ASN A 438 16.41 16.95 -11.89
N ILE A 439 15.63 18.02 -12.08
CA ILE A 439 14.16 17.94 -12.15
C ILE A 439 13.71 17.09 -13.35
N ARG A 440 14.37 17.26 -14.52
CA ARG A 440 14.09 16.48 -15.73
C ARG A 440 14.43 15.00 -15.57
N VAL A 441 15.54 14.67 -14.89
CA VAL A 441 15.90 13.28 -14.64
C VAL A 441 14.86 12.61 -13.74
N ALA A 442 14.39 13.31 -12.70
CA ALA A 442 13.36 12.82 -11.80
C ALA A 442 12.02 12.55 -12.51
N SER A 443 11.66 13.35 -13.52
CA SER A 443 10.41 13.17 -14.29
C SER A 443 10.38 11.89 -15.14
N MET A 444 11.53 11.25 -15.38
CA MET A 444 11.59 9.96 -16.08
C MET A 444 11.14 8.78 -15.20
N VAL A 445 11.04 8.99 -13.88
CA VAL A 445 10.73 7.93 -12.91
C VAL A 445 9.29 8.05 -12.40
N SER A 446 8.91 9.19 -11.82
CA SER A 446 7.55 9.38 -11.31
C SER A 446 7.25 10.87 -11.13
N GLU A 447 5.96 11.23 -11.19
CA GLU A 447 5.52 12.59 -10.87
C GLU A 447 5.81 12.95 -9.41
N SER A 448 5.68 11.98 -8.49
CA SER A 448 6.02 12.15 -7.07
C SER A 448 7.50 12.47 -6.84
N LEU A 449 8.42 11.76 -7.52
CA LEU A 449 9.84 12.04 -7.43
C LEU A 449 10.18 13.39 -8.06
N GLN A 450 9.58 13.70 -9.22
CA GLN A 450 9.74 15.00 -9.87
C GLN A 450 9.37 16.14 -8.92
N GLN A 451 8.24 16.02 -8.23
CA GLN A 451 7.80 17.03 -7.27
C GLN A 451 8.77 17.19 -6.09
N ARG A 452 9.23 16.09 -5.49
CA ARG A 452 10.18 16.15 -4.38
C ARG A 452 11.54 16.76 -4.78
N VAL A 453 12.03 16.45 -5.98
CA VAL A 453 13.27 17.02 -6.52
C VAL A 453 13.09 18.50 -6.88
N HIS A 454 11.91 18.89 -7.36
CA HIS A 454 11.57 20.28 -7.61
C HIS A 454 11.55 21.11 -6.32
N ASP A 455 10.87 20.64 -5.27
CA ASP A 455 10.85 21.30 -3.96
C ASP A 455 12.26 21.43 -3.37
N MET A 456 13.08 20.38 -3.49
CA MET A 456 14.50 20.39 -3.11
C MET A 456 15.28 21.43 -3.92
N ALA A 457 15.12 21.48 -5.24
CA ALA A 457 15.81 22.42 -6.11
C ALA A 457 15.50 23.89 -5.75
N LEU A 458 14.25 24.22 -5.41
CA LEU A 458 13.86 25.55 -4.96
C LEU A 458 14.44 25.90 -3.59
N SER A 459 14.51 24.92 -2.68
CA SER A 459 15.16 25.07 -1.37
C SER A 459 16.67 25.34 -1.53
N GLU A 460 17.35 24.57 -2.38
CA GLU A 460 18.78 24.73 -2.67
C GLU A 460 19.08 26.05 -3.38
N LEU A 461 18.23 26.49 -4.32
CA LEU A 461 18.37 27.81 -4.93
C LEU A 461 18.22 28.93 -3.90
N SER A 462 17.24 28.82 -2.99
CA SER A 462 17.07 29.78 -1.89
C SER A 462 18.29 29.81 -0.96
N ALA A 463 18.88 28.65 -0.66
CA ALA A 463 20.09 28.55 0.15
C ALA A 463 21.30 29.16 -0.57
N PHE A 464 21.48 28.86 -1.86
CA PHE A 464 22.51 29.45 -2.71
C PHE A 464 22.44 30.98 -2.72
N LEU A 465 21.24 31.57 -2.87
CA LEU A 465 21.07 33.03 -2.88
C LEU A 465 21.46 33.68 -1.54
N ARG A 466 21.20 32.99 -0.42
CA ARG A 466 21.67 33.45 0.91
C ARG A 466 23.19 33.37 1.01
N SER A 467 23.79 32.25 0.61
CA SER A 467 25.24 32.08 0.57
C SER A 467 25.91 33.11 -0.34
N PHE A 468 25.28 33.45 -1.46
CA PHE A 468 25.74 34.48 -2.38
C PHE A 468 25.70 35.86 -1.72
N SER A 469 24.59 36.21 -1.06
CA SER A 469 24.51 37.43 -0.26
C SER A 469 25.61 37.50 0.81
N ASP A 470 25.85 36.40 1.53
CA ASP A 470 26.91 36.33 2.54
C ASP A 470 28.32 36.48 1.95
N ALA A 471 28.56 35.90 0.77
CA ALA A 471 29.82 36.08 0.05
C ALA A 471 30.06 37.54 -0.34
N LEU A 472 29.03 38.23 -0.84
CA LEU A 472 29.10 39.66 -1.16
C LEU A 472 29.36 40.50 0.09
N ILE A 473 28.75 40.16 1.23
CA ILE A 473 28.98 40.86 2.50
C ILE A 473 30.44 40.72 2.95
N ARG A 474 31.01 39.52 2.82
CA ARG A 474 32.43 39.28 3.13
C ARG A 474 33.32 40.09 2.18
N PHE A 475 33.10 39.97 0.88
CA PHE A 475 33.83 40.71 -0.15
C PHE A 475 33.83 42.24 0.11
N SER A 476 32.67 42.82 0.38
CA SER A 476 32.54 44.24 0.72
C SER A 476 33.24 44.62 2.02
N ARG A 477 33.15 43.77 3.06
CA ARG A 477 33.81 44.02 4.34
C ARG A 477 35.34 44.06 4.18
N ASP A 478 35.89 43.11 3.45
CA ASP A 478 37.34 42.95 3.25
C ASP A 478 37.91 44.12 2.44
N HIS A 479 37.15 44.59 1.43
CA HIS A 479 37.46 45.81 0.69
C HIS A 479 37.46 47.06 1.58
N LEU A 480 36.39 47.26 2.35
CA LEU A 480 36.21 48.47 3.18
C LEU A 480 37.21 48.57 4.34
N ARG A 481 37.70 47.43 4.85
CA ARG A 481 38.72 47.40 5.90
C ARG A 481 40.14 47.55 5.35
N GLY A 482 40.32 47.54 4.02
CA GLY A 482 41.63 47.56 3.38
C GLY A 482 42.40 46.25 3.54
N GLU A 483 41.72 45.16 3.92
CA GLU A 483 42.32 43.82 4.02
C GLU A 483 42.58 43.23 2.63
N ALA A 484 41.74 43.56 1.64
CA ALA A 484 41.93 43.24 0.23
C ALA A 484 41.42 44.41 -0.64
N MET A 485 42.31 45.29 -1.10
CA MET A 485 41.93 46.40 -1.97
C MET A 485 41.65 45.89 -3.39
N VAL A 486 40.39 46.01 -3.80
CA VAL A 486 39.89 45.50 -5.09
C VAL A 486 39.80 46.66 -6.08
N PRO A 487 40.52 46.63 -7.22
CA PRO A 487 40.53 47.72 -8.19
C PRO A 487 39.15 48.02 -8.79
N HIS A 488 38.38 46.98 -9.09
CA HIS A 488 37.10 47.06 -9.80
C HIS A 488 35.90 46.69 -8.89
N TYR A 489 35.94 47.14 -7.62
CA TYR A 489 34.92 46.81 -6.63
C TYR A 489 33.48 47.11 -7.07
N VAL A 490 33.22 48.34 -7.54
CA VAL A 490 31.88 48.75 -8.02
C VAL A 490 31.46 47.99 -9.29
N PRO A 491 32.31 47.89 -10.35
CA PRO A 491 32.02 47.04 -11.50
C PRO A 491 31.55 45.61 -11.15
N TYR A 492 32.24 44.91 -10.23
CA TYR A 492 31.84 43.56 -9.81
C TYR A 492 30.49 43.54 -9.07
N LEU A 493 30.18 44.56 -8.25
CA LEU A 493 28.84 44.69 -7.66
C LEU A 493 27.75 44.94 -8.72
N LEU A 494 28.06 45.69 -9.79
CA LEU A 494 27.13 45.89 -10.89
C LEU A 494 26.95 44.62 -11.73
N ALA A 495 28.00 43.81 -11.89
CA ALA A 495 27.92 42.50 -12.54
C ALA A 495 27.01 41.55 -11.76
N THR A 496 27.16 41.48 -10.43
CA THR A 496 26.33 40.64 -9.56
C THR A 496 24.86 41.07 -9.56
N LEU A 497 24.56 42.36 -9.74
CA LEU A 497 23.19 42.85 -9.97
C LEU A 497 22.59 42.33 -11.28
N ASN A 498 23.40 42.26 -12.35
CA ASN A 498 22.97 41.63 -13.61
C ASN A 498 22.75 40.12 -13.43
N HIS A 499 23.58 39.43 -12.64
CA HIS A 499 23.40 38.01 -12.36
C HIS A 499 22.10 37.74 -11.61
N GLN A 500 21.79 38.53 -10.58
CA GLN A 500 20.51 38.48 -9.86
C GLN A 500 19.33 38.73 -10.81
N SER A 501 19.45 39.71 -11.70
CA SER A 501 18.41 40.01 -12.69
C SER A 501 18.22 38.86 -13.69
N ALA A 502 19.30 38.24 -14.15
CA ALA A 502 19.27 37.09 -15.05
C ALA A 502 18.58 35.88 -14.39
N LEU A 503 18.94 35.57 -13.14
CA LEU A 503 18.29 34.53 -12.33
C LEU A 503 16.78 34.82 -12.19
N SER A 504 16.42 36.04 -11.80
CA SER A 504 15.01 36.45 -11.65
C SER A 504 14.22 36.32 -12.95
N SER A 505 14.77 36.76 -14.08
CA SER A 505 14.09 36.69 -15.37
C SER A 505 13.92 35.26 -15.92
N SER A 506 14.76 34.33 -15.47
CA SER A 506 14.80 32.96 -15.98
C SER A 506 14.23 31.95 -14.98
N LEU A 507 13.64 32.40 -13.87
CA LEU A 507 13.02 31.54 -12.85
C LEU A 507 11.89 30.68 -13.39
N SER A 508 11.18 31.16 -14.42
CA SER A 508 10.07 30.43 -15.05
C SER A 508 10.49 29.09 -15.67
N VAL A 509 11.79 28.91 -15.98
CA VAL A 509 12.34 27.62 -16.43
C VAL A 509 12.13 26.53 -15.37
N LEU A 510 12.12 26.91 -14.09
CA LEU A 510 11.89 26.01 -12.97
C LEU A 510 10.40 25.93 -12.59
N GLN A 511 9.47 26.40 -13.41
CA GLN A 511 8.03 26.37 -13.11
C GLN A 511 7.25 25.50 -14.13
N PRO A 512 7.17 24.18 -13.90
CA PRO A 512 6.27 23.29 -14.65
C PRO A 512 4.79 23.64 -14.48
N ASP A 513 3.95 23.26 -15.46
CA ASP A 513 2.50 23.53 -15.47
C ASP A 513 1.72 22.96 -14.27
N TRP A 514 2.23 21.91 -13.64
CA TRP A 514 1.60 21.25 -12.50
C TRP A 514 1.88 21.95 -11.15
N VAL A 515 2.81 22.90 -11.11
CA VAL A 515 3.21 23.60 -9.88
C VAL A 515 2.21 24.70 -9.52
N ALA A 516 1.81 24.75 -8.25
CA ALA A 516 0.87 25.75 -7.75
C ALA A 516 1.42 27.19 -7.91
N PRO A 517 0.57 28.16 -8.29
CA PRO A 517 0.94 29.56 -8.26
C PRO A 517 1.41 29.96 -6.85
N GLY A 518 2.65 30.44 -6.74
CA GLY A 518 3.26 30.88 -5.47
C GLY A 518 4.34 29.96 -4.89
N ALA A 519 4.62 28.79 -5.50
CA ALA A 519 5.73 27.93 -5.05
C ALA A 519 7.11 28.61 -5.12
N LEU A 520 7.28 29.56 -6.05
CA LEU A 520 8.51 30.34 -6.22
C LEU A 520 8.67 31.49 -5.21
N ALA A 521 7.63 31.83 -4.42
CA ALA A 521 7.64 32.99 -3.54
C ALA A 521 8.84 33.07 -2.57
N PRO A 522 9.32 31.96 -1.96
CA PRO A 522 10.54 32.00 -1.13
C PRO A 522 11.80 32.38 -1.91
N VAL A 523 11.93 31.92 -3.16
CA VAL A 523 13.07 32.21 -4.03
C VAL A 523 12.99 33.65 -4.54
N GLU A 524 11.80 34.10 -4.95
CA GLU A 524 11.55 35.49 -5.36
C GLU A 524 11.91 36.46 -4.22
N ALA A 525 11.48 36.17 -2.99
CA ALA A 525 11.83 36.97 -1.82
C ALA A 525 13.34 36.99 -1.55
N ALA A 526 14.04 35.86 -1.75
CA ALA A 526 15.49 35.78 -1.59
C ALA A 526 16.24 36.58 -2.68
N LEU A 527 15.75 36.56 -3.92
CA LEU A 527 16.26 37.38 -5.02
C LEU A 527 16.05 38.88 -4.78
N ASP A 528 14.88 39.27 -4.25
CA ASP A 528 14.60 40.66 -3.90
C ASP A 528 15.48 41.16 -2.75
N GLU A 529 15.74 40.31 -1.74
CA GLU A 529 16.70 40.61 -0.67
C GLU A 529 18.12 40.76 -1.22
N LEU A 530 18.55 39.85 -2.10
CA LEU A 530 19.85 39.93 -2.75
C LEU A 530 19.97 41.21 -3.59
N GLN A 531 18.95 41.58 -4.37
CA GLN A 531 18.92 42.82 -5.13
C GLN A 531 19.07 44.05 -4.23
N ARG A 532 18.26 44.13 -3.16
CA ARG A 532 18.33 45.23 -2.18
C ARG A 532 19.71 45.30 -1.52
N ARG A 533 20.30 44.15 -1.22
CA ARG A 533 21.64 44.05 -0.64
C ARG A 533 22.71 44.57 -1.59
N ILE A 534 22.72 44.13 -2.85
CA ILE A 534 23.68 44.58 -3.88
C ILE A 534 23.55 46.09 -4.09
N CYS A 535 22.33 46.60 -4.30
CA CYS A 535 22.08 48.04 -4.45
C CYS A 535 22.62 48.82 -3.25
N ARG A 536 22.38 48.35 -2.03
CA ARG A 536 22.90 49.00 -0.82
C ARG A 536 24.43 49.04 -0.78
N LEU A 537 25.12 47.95 -1.13
CA LEU A 537 26.59 47.89 -1.13
C LEU A 537 27.19 48.85 -2.17
N VAL A 538 26.57 48.97 -3.35
CA VAL A 538 26.96 49.95 -4.38
C VAL A 538 26.79 51.38 -3.85
N LEU A 539 25.66 51.66 -3.19
CA LEU A 539 25.37 52.99 -2.67
C LEU A 539 26.24 53.36 -1.46
N GLU A 540 26.63 52.40 -0.63
CA GLU A 540 27.60 52.60 0.45
C GLU A 540 28.97 53.03 -0.12
N ALA A 541 29.39 52.48 -1.27
CA ALA A 541 30.60 52.91 -1.97
C ALA A 541 30.49 54.36 -2.48
N LEU A 542 29.36 54.74 -3.09
CA LEU A 542 29.09 56.12 -3.50
C LEU A 542 29.14 57.08 -2.30
N LEU A 543 28.54 56.69 -1.18
CA LEU A 543 28.52 57.53 0.01
C LEU A 543 29.92 57.74 0.61
N LEU A 544 30.80 56.76 0.55
CA LEU A 544 32.19 56.92 0.97
C LEU A 544 32.93 57.96 0.11
N GLU A 545 32.69 58.01 -1.21
CA GLU A 545 33.25 59.04 -2.09
C GLU A 545 32.72 60.46 -1.79
N LEU A 546 31.46 60.55 -1.35
CA LEU A 546 30.77 61.83 -1.09
C LEU A 546 30.92 62.31 0.36
N GLN A 547 31.24 61.42 1.30
CA GLN A 547 31.41 61.69 2.73
C GLN A 547 32.22 62.97 3.05
N PRO A 548 33.40 63.23 2.44
CA PRO A 548 34.17 64.44 2.75
C PRO A 548 33.46 65.74 2.31
N LEU A 549 32.67 65.69 1.24
CA LEU A 549 31.91 66.85 0.76
C LEU A 549 30.69 67.10 1.65
N PHE A 550 29.98 66.03 2.05
CA PHE A 550 28.86 66.14 2.97
C PHE A 550 29.27 66.55 4.38
N ALA A 551 30.45 66.14 4.87
CA ALA A 551 30.98 66.58 6.16
C ALA A 551 31.24 68.10 6.21
N ALA A 552 31.43 68.75 5.06
CA ALA A 552 31.58 70.20 4.95
C ALA A 552 30.24 70.96 4.91
N LEU A 553 29.10 70.28 5.07
CA LEU A 553 27.76 70.86 5.02
C LEU A 553 27.05 70.86 6.39
N PRO A 554 26.38 71.95 6.78
CA PRO A 554 26.46 73.29 6.20
C PRO A 554 27.72 74.03 6.68
N SER A 555 28.33 74.82 5.80
CA SER A 555 29.48 75.69 6.11
C SER A 555 29.29 77.10 5.55
N ARG A 556 30.14 78.05 5.96
CA ARG A 556 30.14 79.39 5.33
C ARG A 556 30.55 79.35 3.86
N GLN A 557 31.44 78.41 3.49
CA GLN A 557 31.81 78.18 2.09
C GLN A 557 30.60 77.74 1.26
N TRP A 558 29.78 76.83 1.80
CA TRP A 558 28.52 76.41 1.16
C TRP A 558 27.53 77.55 0.93
N LEU A 559 27.37 78.47 1.89
CA LEU A 559 26.51 79.65 1.71
C LEU A 559 27.00 80.56 0.57
N SER A 560 28.33 80.73 0.46
CA SER A 560 28.95 81.69 -0.45
C SER A 560 29.20 81.15 -1.86
N SER A 561 29.39 79.84 -2.05
CA SER A 561 29.77 79.24 -3.34
C SER A 561 29.02 77.93 -3.65
N PRO A 562 28.64 77.66 -4.92
CA PRO A 562 28.05 76.38 -5.34
C PRO A 562 29.06 75.22 -5.45
N GLU A 563 30.37 75.50 -5.38
CA GLU A 563 31.46 74.52 -5.65
C GLU A 563 31.31 73.20 -4.87
N LEU A 564 30.84 73.24 -3.62
CA LEU A 564 30.68 72.03 -2.81
C LEU A 564 29.63 71.08 -3.39
N LEU A 565 28.51 71.62 -3.90
CA LEU A 565 27.47 70.78 -4.50
C LEU A 565 27.83 70.39 -5.94
N GLU A 566 28.49 71.27 -6.69
CA GLU A 566 29.04 70.92 -8.01
C GLU A 566 29.97 69.71 -7.90
N GLY A 567 30.86 69.69 -6.90
CA GLY A 567 31.71 68.53 -6.61
C GLY A 567 30.94 67.25 -6.24
N VAL A 568 29.80 67.38 -5.55
CA VAL A 568 28.90 66.23 -5.26
C VAL A 568 28.29 65.72 -6.57
N CYS A 569 27.80 66.63 -7.41
CA CYS A 569 27.19 66.29 -8.69
C CYS A 569 28.19 65.63 -9.65
N GLU A 570 29.41 66.15 -9.74
CA GLU A 570 30.48 65.58 -10.58
C GLU A 570 30.89 64.17 -10.14
N ARG A 571 31.14 63.96 -8.84
CA ARG A 571 31.50 62.63 -8.32
C ARG A 571 30.36 61.63 -8.50
N THR A 572 29.12 62.05 -8.25
CA THR A 572 27.94 61.21 -8.47
C THR A 572 27.77 60.85 -9.95
N ALA A 573 27.93 61.83 -10.86
CA ALA A 573 27.83 61.58 -12.29
C ALA A 573 28.89 60.59 -12.79
N ARG A 574 30.14 60.75 -12.31
CA ARG A 574 31.25 59.84 -12.61
C ARG A 574 30.97 58.43 -12.08
N PHE A 575 30.54 58.30 -10.81
CA PHE A 575 30.22 57.01 -10.21
C PHE A 575 29.10 56.29 -10.96
N CYS A 576 28.03 57.01 -11.33
CA CYS A 576 26.91 56.45 -12.08
C CYS A 576 27.24 56.14 -13.55
N GLN A 577 28.42 56.51 -14.06
CA GLN A 577 28.81 56.24 -15.44
C GLN A 577 28.82 54.74 -15.75
N ASP A 578 29.25 53.92 -14.78
CA ASP A 578 29.36 52.47 -14.92
C ASP A 578 28.00 51.77 -14.90
N PHE A 579 26.93 52.46 -14.48
CA PHE A 579 25.58 51.91 -14.49
C PHE A 579 25.08 51.65 -15.92
N ARG A 580 25.76 52.16 -16.95
CA ARG A 580 25.50 51.80 -18.36
C ARG A 580 25.63 50.30 -18.62
N HIS A 581 26.47 49.60 -17.83
CA HIS A 581 26.73 48.16 -17.95
C HIS A 581 25.67 47.31 -17.21
N VAL A 582 24.68 47.92 -16.57
CA VAL A 582 23.57 47.21 -15.89
C VAL A 582 22.32 47.13 -16.77
N ARG A 583 21.60 46.01 -16.74
CA ARG A 583 20.38 45.77 -17.53
C ARG A 583 19.14 46.50 -16.96
N ASN A 584 18.13 46.72 -17.81
CA ASN A 584 16.81 47.17 -17.35
C ASN A 584 16.02 45.95 -16.80
N PRO A 585 15.15 46.14 -15.77
CA PRO A 585 14.82 47.38 -15.07
C PRO A 585 15.74 47.71 -13.88
N ALA A 586 16.65 46.80 -13.49
CA ALA A 586 17.49 46.92 -12.30
C ALA A 586 18.25 48.24 -12.21
N VAL A 587 18.65 48.78 -13.35
CA VAL A 587 19.36 50.05 -13.38
C VAL A 587 18.50 51.29 -13.14
N GLN A 588 17.20 51.23 -13.46
CA GLN A 588 16.27 52.32 -13.13
C GLN A 588 16.08 52.37 -11.62
N LEU A 589 15.95 51.20 -11.00
CA LEU A 589 15.92 51.06 -9.54
C LEU A 589 17.21 51.63 -8.93
N LEU A 590 18.39 51.24 -9.45
CA LEU A 590 19.67 51.71 -8.93
C LEU A 590 19.84 53.24 -9.03
N LEU A 591 19.41 53.84 -10.15
CA LEU A 591 19.43 55.30 -10.30
C LEU A 591 18.46 56.01 -9.36
N ALA A 592 17.24 55.47 -9.16
CA ALA A 592 16.26 56.02 -8.24
C ALA A 592 16.74 55.93 -6.77
N GLU A 593 17.34 54.80 -6.40
CA GLU A 593 17.94 54.62 -5.07
C GLU A 593 19.19 55.50 -4.88
N ALA A 594 19.98 55.76 -5.94
CA ALA A 594 21.08 56.72 -5.91
C ALA A 594 20.57 58.15 -5.67
N GLU A 595 19.54 58.58 -6.40
CA GLU A 595 18.88 59.88 -6.19
C GLU A 595 18.42 60.03 -4.74
N ARG A 596 17.62 59.06 -4.27
CA ARG A 596 17.12 59.02 -2.91
C ARG A 596 18.25 59.08 -1.89
N THR A 597 19.32 58.31 -2.09
CA THR A 597 20.44 58.21 -1.16
C THR A 597 21.24 59.51 -1.07
N VAL A 598 21.57 60.12 -2.21
CA VAL A 598 22.32 61.39 -2.28
C VAL A 598 21.50 62.52 -1.64
N VAL A 599 20.21 62.63 -1.99
CA VAL A 599 19.32 63.67 -1.43
C VAL A 599 19.14 63.50 0.08
N LEU A 600 18.94 62.27 0.56
CA LEU A 600 18.79 62.01 2.00
C LEU A 600 20.08 62.34 2.77
N GLN A 601 21.26 62.05 2.22
CA GLN A 601 22.51 62.41 2.89
C GLN A 601 22.78 63.91 2.86
N TYR A 602 22.44 64.59 1.76
CA TYR A 602 22.47 66.05 1.70
C TYR A 602 21.62 66.67 2.82
N LEU A 603 20.36 66.23 2.96
CA LEU A 603 19.46 66.71 4.01
C LEU A 603 19.99 66.37 5.41
N ARG A 604 20.49 65.15 5.62
CA ARG A 604 21.08 64.75 6.91
C ARG A 604 22.28 65.63 7.29
N ALA A 605 23.18 65.90 6.34
CA ALA A 605 24.34 66.75 6.57
C ALA A 605 23.91 68.16 7.00
N LEU A 606 22.95 68.77 6.28
CA LEU A 606 22.41 70.08 6.63
C LEU A 606 21.75 70.11 8.01
N MET A 607 20.99 69.07 8.37
CA MET A 607 20.31 69.00 9.66
C MET A 607 21.25 68.74 10.84
N GLN A 608 22.34 68.02 10.61
CA GLN A 608 23.29 67.64 11.65
C GLN A 608 24.39 68.70 11.86
N GLY A 609 24.75 69.43 10.80
CA GLY A 609 25.81 70.43 10.89
C GLY A 609 25.33 71.75 11.51
N ARG A 610 26.29 72.58 11.92
CA ARG A 610 26.04 73.78 12.74
C ARG A 610 26.33 75.06 11.94
N LEU A 611 25.28 75.68 11.42
CA LEU A 611 25.35 76.98 10.77
C LEU A 611 24.39 77.97 11.45
N VAL A 612 24.93 79.00 12.08
CA VAL A 612 24.13 80.07 12.71
C VAL A 612 24.04 81.25 11.75
N CYS A 613 22.83 81.53 11.27
CA CYS A 613 22.55 82.71 10.45
C CYS A 613 22.45 83.96 11.35
N ARG A 614 23.30 84.96 11.14
CA ARG A 614 23.45 86.16 11.97
C ARG A 614 22.44 87.27 11.66
N GLY A 615 21.69 87.17 10.56
CA GLY A 615 20.76 88.21 10.11
C GLY A 615 19.69 87.75 9.12
N ALA A 616 18.83 88.67 8.69
CA ALA A 616 17.81 88.40 7.66
C ALA A 616 18.45 88.08 6.29
N ASP A 617 19.57 88.72 5.96
CA ASP A 617 20.26 88.51 4.69
C ASP A 617 20.88 87.11 4.59
N GLU A 618 21.60 86.65 5.63
CA GLU A 618 22.14 85.28 5.67
C GLU A 618 21.02 84.22 5.62
N ARG A 619 19.85 84.48 6.24
CA ARG A 619 18.68 83.59 6.15
C ARG A 619 18.10 83.54 4.73
N THR A 620 18.03 84.67 4.05
CA THR A 620 17.56 84.75 2.66
C THR A 620 18.54 84.07 1.71
N GLN A 621 19.84 84.27 1.93
CA GLN A 621 20.91 83.61 1.18
C GLN A 621 20.89 82.08 1.38
N ALA A 622 20.68 81.59 2.60
CA ALA A 622 20.56 80.16 2.86
C ALA A 622 19.33 79.55 2.16
N ALA A 623 18.18 80.25 2.18
CA ALA A 623 16.97 79.81 1.48
C ALA A 623 17.20 79.74 -0.04
N GLU A 624 17.87 80.73 -0.62
CA GLU A 624 18.19 80.76 -2.05
C GLU A 624 19.21 79.67 -2.42
N ARG A 625 20.24 79.45 -1.60
CA ARG A 625 21.20 78.36 -1.77
C ARG A 625 20.51 77.00 -1.78
N LEU A 626 19.61 76.73 -0.83
CA LEU A 626 18.84 75.48 -0.80
C LEU A 626 17.99 75.27 -2.07
N ARG A 627 17.41 76.35 -2.64
CA ARG A 627 16.66 76.26 -3.89
C ARG A 627 17.56 75.95 -5.09
N GLN A 628 18.71 76.60 -5.17
CA GLN A 628 19.70 76.34 -6.20
C GLN A 628 20.22 74.90 -6.11
N ASP A 629 20.53 74.45 -4.89
CA ASP A 629 21.02 73.11 -4.63
C ASP A 629 20.01 72.03 -5.05
N ALA A 630 18.75 72.23 -4.71
CA ALA A 630 17.66 71.35 -5.14
C ALA A 630 17.50 71.30 -6.67
N ALA A 631 17.68 72.44 -7.36
CA ALA A 631 17.64 72.50 -8.82
C ALA A 631 18.81 71.74 -9.46
N GLN A 632 20.03 71.90 -8.93
CA GLN A 632 21.21 71.19 -9.44
C GLN A 632 21.10 69.68 -9.27
N LEU A 633 20.69 69.20 -8.09
CA LEU A 633 20.47 67.76 -7.86
C LEU A 633 19.39 67.20 -8.79
N ARG A 634 18.31 67.97 -9.01
CA ARG A 634 17.24 67.57 -9.94
C ARG A 634 17.76 67.49 -11.38
N GLU A 635 18.55 68.45 -11.83
CA GLU A 635 19.14 68.44 -13.17
C GLU A 635 20.10 67.28 -13.38
N LEU A 636 20.94 66.96 -12.38
CA LEU A 636 21.83 65.81 -12.39
C LEU A 636 21.08 64.51 -12.66
N PHE A 637 20.09 64.15 -11.82
CA PHE A 637 19.40 62.87 -11.93
C PHE A 637 18.49 62.80 -13.16
N LEU A 638 17.84 63.90 -13.55
CA LEU A 638 17.15 63.97 -14.84
C LEU A 638 18.10 63.77 -16.02
N GLY A 639 19.32 64.34 -15.94
CA GLY A 639 20.38 64.15 -16.91
C GLY A 639 20.81 62.70 -17.04
N LEU A 640 21.14 62.04 -15.92
CA LEU A 640 21.55 60.64 -15.86
C LEU A 640 20.51 59.68 -16.44
N VAL A 641 19.23 59.94 -16.17
CA VAL A 641 18.12 59.21 -16.77
C VAL A 641 18.09 59.46 -18.29
N ARG A 642 18.05 60.72 -18.74
CA ARG A 642 17.95 61.11 -20.16
C ARG A 642 19.11 60.63 -21.03
N THR A 643 20.35 60.70 -20.55
CA THR A 643 21.54 60.22 -21.29
C THR A 643 21.45 58.74 -21.64
N ARG A 644 20.66 57.97 -20.89
CA ARG A 644 20.40 56.57 -21.19
C ARG A 644 19.25 56.38 -22.19
N TRP A 645 18.15 57.13 -22.06
CA TRP A 645 17.05 57.07 -23.03
C TRP A 645 17.53 57.49 -24.43
N ALA A 646 18.40 58.49 -24.55
CA ALA A 646 18.97 58.91 -25.84
C ALA A 646 19.77 57.79 -26.54
N ARG A 647 20.49 56.94 -25.79
CA ARG A 647 21.25 55.80 -26.37
C ARG A 647 20.35 54.65 -26.84
N ARG A 648 19.16 54.49 -26.27
CA ARG A 648 18.15 53.52 -26.76
C ARG A 648 17.63 53.86 -28.16
N TRP A 649 17.67 55.13 -28.55
CA TRP A 649 17.26 55.61 -29.88
C TRP A 649 18.44 55.79 -30.85
N ALA A 650 19.67 55.98 -30.35
CA ALA A 650 20.87 56.03 -31.19
C ALA A 650 21.25 54.66 -31.80
N GLY A 651 20.78 53.54 -31.20
CA GLY A 651 20.90 52.20 -31.77
C GLY A 651 19.83 51.85 -32.82
N VAL A 652 18.85 52.72 -33.05
CA VAL A 652 17.90 52.64 -34.17
C VAL A 652 18.32 53.65 -35.22
N SER A 653 19.47 53.42 -35.83
CA SER A 653 19.93 54.16 -37.01
C SER A 653 20.54 53.20 -38.00
N VAL A 654 19.70 52.64 -38.87
CA VAL A 654 19.98 52.26 -40.27
C VAL A 654 18.61 52.32 -40.97
N VAL A 655 18.33 53.38 -41.74
CA VAL A 655 18.26 53.35 -43.21
C VAL A 655 17.34 52.24 -43.74
N GLY A 656 16.21 52.64 -44.37
CA GLY A 656 15.35 51.77 -45.17
C GLY A 656 13.93 51.65 -44.63
#